data_AF-A0A2S6IEQ1-F1
#
_entry.id   AF-A0A2S6IEQ1-F1
#
_cell.length_a   1.000
_cell.length_b   1.000
_cell.length_c   1.000
_cell.angle_alpha   90.00
_cell.angle_beta   90.00
_cell.angle_gamma   90.00
#
_symmetry.space_group_name_H-M   'P 1'
#
loop_
_entity.id
_entity.type
_entity.pdbx_description
1 polymer ?
#
loop_
_entity_poly.entity_id
_entity_poly.type
_entity_poly.pdbx_seq_one_letter_code
_entity_poly.pdbx_strand_id
1 'polypeptide(L)'
;MRRSLLATLAAGAVLSGPTLVAPPAEAAPATRQVEALDRGVVSVRSGQGNLVTWRLLSTDPAAVAFNVYRGTTRVNAAPLTAGTNHWDGGAPATAVYTVRPVVGGVEQAASGPSLTLDAGYFDVPLQIPAGGTTPAGEAYTYSANDTSVGDLDGDGDYEFVVKWDPSNAKDNSQKGYTGNVLLDAYRLDGTRLWRIDLGRNIRAGAHYTQFQVYDYDGDGRAEVAVKTADGTVDGTGVVIGNASADHRNSGGYVLTGPEFLTVFSGLTGKALASAPYAPPRGTVSSWGDNYGNRVDRFLAGTAYLDGSRPSIVMARGYYARTVVSTWDFRGGKLTPRWTFDTSTPGNETYAGQGSHSLSVADVDADGKDEIVYGGMALDDTGKGLWNTHMEHGDAQHVGDLDPSRPGLEVFKVNEHTNKPTSYFADARTGEVLWTTPAGYDNGRGVSADIWAGSPGAESWSSSDGAVRGPGGTDLGIAKPSSINGLVWWDADPVRELLDHIKISKYSPTGDARLLTGSGVNSNNTSKSNAALSGDILGDWREEVVWRTWDNTALRIYSTPYFTDLRLITLMHDTQYRTGVAWQNSGYNQPPHPSFDLATVLAKATVPTPTPTATPTATPTATPTATPTLKPAPAPAPAPATPTTTPTATPTATPTLKPAPAPAPAPAPAPAPAPAPVAQRPDGSVDFTRAGRTHNVRGAILDRYRAVNGPDGPLGWPTSSETAVRGGAVTTFERGAVYWSPATGAHIVTGAIRETWIRQGGENSALGFPRGEEVRIRGGVVQRFSGGLVYWSPATGAHEVRGAILDRYAAVEWENSLLGYPVTGEIAVRGGAFTAFQGGAIYWSPATGAHIVTGAIREAWARQGWEGGRLGHPRSGEYAVPDGVRQDFERGSLTFSRATGRVS
;
A
#
# COMPACT_ATOMS: atom_id res chain seq x y z
N MET A 1 -47.57 43.88 57.24
CA MET A 1 -48.33 43.52 58.45
C MET A 1 -47.72 42.25 59.04
N ARG A 2 -47.36 42.29 60.33
CA ARG A 2 -47.13 41.21 61.33
C ARG A 2 -46.37 39.93 60.89
N ARG A 3 -45.44 39.35 61.65
CA ARG A 3 -44.73 39.64 62.91
C ARG A 3 -43.64 38.56 62.99
N SER A 4 -42.50 38.92 63.55
CA SER A 4 -41.39 38.07 64.00
C SER A 4 -41.82 36.91 64.90
N LEU A 5 -41.04 35.82 64.96
CA LEU A 5 -40.49 35.30 66.23
C LEU A 5 -39.38 34.25 66.01
N LEU A 6 -38.36 34.34 66.86
CA LEU A 6 -37.15 33.52 66.98
C LEU A 6 -37.43 32.08 67.45
N ALA A 7 -36.53 31.13 67.11
CA ALA A 7 -36.14 30.04 68.01
C ALA A 7 -34.72 29.52 67.69
N THR A 8 -33.79 30.00 68.54
CA THR A 8 -32.62 29.37 69.16
C THR A 8 -31.90 28.16 68.54
N LEU A 9 -30.58 28.34 68.38
CA LEU A 9 -29.53 27.35 68.10
C LEU A 9 -29.15 26.49 69.33
N ALA A 10 -28.52 25.34 69.01
CA ALA A 10 -27.51 24.56 69.77
C ALA A 10 -27.99 23.53 70.81
N ALA A 11 -27.84 22.22 70.52
CA ALA A 11 -26.61 21.43 70.72
C ALA A 11 -26.92 19.91 70.75
N GLY A 12 -26.00 19.09 70.23
CA GLY A 12 -25.89 17.66 70.58
C GLY A 12 -25.80 16.69 69.40
N ALA A 13 -24.58 16.27 69.08
CA ALA A 13 -24.21 15.43 67.95
C ALA A 13 -24.70 13.96 68.03
N VAL A 14 -25.07 13.40 66.87
CA VAL A 14 -24.95 11.95 66.57
C VAL A 14 -24.38 11.82 65.15
N LEU A 15 -23.17 11.26 65.06
CA LEU A 15 -22.51 10.91 63.80
C LEU A 15 -23.32 9.80 63.09
N SER A 16 -23.78 10.07 61.88
CA SER A 16 -24.23 9.05 60.91
C SER A 16 -23.42 9.24 59.63
N GLY A 17 -22.64 8.22 59.26
CA GLY A 17 -21.81 8.22 58.08
C GLY A 17 -22.63 8.13 56.79
N PRO A 18 -22.12 8.67 55.66
CA PRO A 18 -22.81 8.60 54.39
C PRO A 18 -22.84 7.16 53.86
N THR A 19 -24.04 6.67 53.57
CA THR A 19 -24.26 5.46 52.77
C THR A 19 -23.73 5.70 51.35
N LEU A 20 -22.63 5.03 51.00
CA LEU A 20 -22.13 4.90 49.65
C LEU A 20 -23.14 4.10 48.82
N VAL A 21 -23.81 4.77 47.88
CA VAL A 21 -24.56 4.12 46.80
C VAL A 21 -23.52 3.54 45.83
N ALA A 22 -23.51 2.22 45.67
CA ALA A 22 -22.66 1.56 44.69
C ALA A 22 -23.05 2.04 43.27
N PRO A 23 -22.08 2.34 42.39
CA PRO A 23 -22.37 2.65 41.00
C PRO A 23 -23.07 1.46 40.32
N PRO A 24 -23.89 1.70 39.28
CA PRO A 24 -24.51 0.64 38.52
C PRO A 24 -23.42 -0.28 37.95
N ALA A 25 -23.66 -1.58 37.96
CA ALA A 25 -22.79 -2.54 37.31
C ALA A 25 -22.69 -2.21 35.81
N GLU A 26 -21.47 -1.94 35.36
CA GLU A 26 -21.10 -1.75 33.96
C GLU A 26 -21.54 -2.98 33.15
N ALA A 27 -22.33 -2.76 32.10
CA ALA A 27 -22.69 -3.84 31.19
C ALA A 27 -21.42 -4.36 30.53
N ALA A 28 -21.25 -5.68 30.44
CA ALA A 28 -20.11 -6.27 29.73
C ALA A 28 -20.07 -5.71 28.28
N PRO A 29 -18.89 -5.28 27.78
CA PRO A 29 -18.79 -4.73 26.44
C PRO A 29 -19.30 -5.74 25.41
N ALA A 30 -20.04 -5.26 24.41
CA ALA A 30 -20.47 -6.10 23.29
C ALA A 30 -19.21 -6.64 22.59
N THR A 31 -19.20 -7.93 22.27
CA THR A 31 -18.06 -8.55 21.59
C THR A 31 -18.00 -8.02 20.16
N ARG A 32 -16.87 -7.42 19.76
CA ARG A 32 -16.66 -6.98 18.37
C ARG A 32 -16.59 -8.20 17.45
N GLN A 33 -17.26 -8.10 16.31
CA GLN A 33 -17.12 -9.03 15.20
C GLN A 33 -15.65 -9.06 14.75
N VAL A 34 -15.13 -10.25 14.48
CA VAL A 34 -13.80 -10.46 13.87
C VAL A 34 -13.94 -11.59 12.85
N GLU A 35 -13.06 -11.60 11.84
CA GLU A 35 -13.07 -12.63 10.80
C GLU A 35 -12.74 -14.02 11.38
N ALA A 36 -13.36 -15.06 10.83
CA ALA A 36 -13.12 -16.44 11.23
C ALA A 36 -11.89 -17.01 10.50
N LEU A 37 -10.70 -16.57 10.91
CA LEU A 37 -9.46 -16.90 10.23
C LEU A 37 -9.02 -18.35 10.43
N ASP A 38 -8.41 -18.89 9.38
CA ASP A 38 -7.71 -20.17 9.42
C ASP A 38 -6.35 -20.04 10.17
N ARG A 39 -5.49 -21.06 10.09
CA ARG A 39 -4.17 -21.02 10.76
C ARG A 39 -3.12 -20.22 9.99
N GLY A 40 -3.36 -19.88 8.72
CA GLY A 40 -2.46 -19.08 7.91
C GLY A 40 -1.05 -19.64 7.88
N VAL A 41 -0.89 -20.97 7.81
CA VAL A 41 0.43 -21.58 8.02
C VAL A 41 1.36 -21.20 6.87
N VAL A 42 2.55 -20.69 7.18
CA VAL A 42 3.57 -20.31 6.19
C VAL A 42 4.87 -21.05 6.48
N SER A 43 5.59 -21.43 5.43
CA SER A 43 6.94 -22.00 5.51
C SER A 43 7.92 -21.15 4.71
N VAL A 44 8.71 -20.33 5.38
CA VAL A 44 9.73 -19.46 4.78
C VAL A 44 11.09 -20.16 4.76
N ARG A 45 11.73 -20.22 3.60
CA ARG A 45 13.10 -20.71 3.49
C ARG A 45 14.07 -19.74 4.15
N SER A 46 14.89 -20.23 5.06
CA SER A 46 16.01 -19.49 5.64
C SER A 46 17.21 -20.44 5.75
N GLY A 47 18.41 -20.01 5.36
CA GLY A 47 19.62 -20.85 5.41
C GLY A 47 19.43 -22.31 4.95
N GLN A 48 19.63 -23.25 5.88
CA GLN A 48 19.54 -24.70 5.64
C GLN A 48 18.25 -25.35 6.16
N GLY A 49 17.24 -24.57 6.55
CA GLY A 49 15.98 -25.08 7.10
C GLY A 49 14.78 -24.24 6.66
N ASN A 50 13.61 -24.52 7.23
CA ASN A 50 12.42 -23.72 7.00
C ASN A 50 11.90 -23.19 8.35
N LEU A 51 11.56 -21.91 8.38
CA LEU A 51 10.82 -21.33 9.47
C LEU A 51 9.32 -21.50 9.15
N VAL A 52 8.62 -22.24 9.99
CA VAL A 52 7.17 -22.43 9.90
C VAL A 52 6.52 -21.48 10.89
N THR A 53 5.58 -20.66 10.45
CA THR A 53 4.81 -19.72 11.29
C THR A 53 3.31 -19.94 11.10
N TRP A 54 2.49 -19.60 12.11
CA TRP A 54 1.04 -19.72 12.06
C TRP A 54 0.34 -18.79 13.07
N ARG A 55 -0.96 -18.56 12.85
CA ARG A 55 -1.73 -17.61 13.67
C ARG A 55 -2.05 -18.20 15.04
N LEU A 56 -1.88 -17.38 16.08
CA LEU A 56 -2.61 -17.54 17.32
C LEU A 56 -3.94 -16.77 17.18
N LEU A 57 -5.06 -17.45 17.35
CA LEU A 57 -6.38 -16.85 17.17
C LEU A 57 -6.92 -16.32 18.50
N SER A 58 -7.76 -15.28 18.47
CA SER A 58 -8.39 -14.74 19.69
C SER A 58 -9.40 -15.74 20.29
N THR A 59 -9.90 -16.66 19.47
CA THR A 59 -10.77 -17.78 19.86
C THR A 59 -10.00 -18.95 20.47
N ASP A 60 -8.68 -18.96 20.42
CA ASP A 60 -7.89 -20.01 21.05
C ASP A 60 -7.93 -19.88 22.58
N PRO A 61 -7.99 -21.01 23.31
CA PRO A 61 -7.77 -20.99 24.75
C PRO A 61 -6.38 -20.43 25.09
N ALA A 62 -6.27 -19.63 26.15
CA ALA A 62 -5.00 -19.01 26.56
C ALA A 62 -3.84 -20.02 26.73
N ALA A 63 -4.14 -21.25 27.16
CA ALA A 63 -3.15 -22.31 27.36
C ALA A 63 -2.95 -23.23 26.13
N VAL A 64 -3.47 -22.88 24.95
CA VAL A 64 -3.30 -23.72 23.74
C VAL A 64 -1.81 -23.89 23.43
N ALA A 65 -1.43 -25.10 23.03
CA ALA A 65 -0.12 -25.43 22.51
C ALA A 65 -0.23 -25.95 21.07
N PHE A 66 0.88 -26.17 20.38
CA PHE A 66 0.85 -26.59 18.98
C PHE A 66 1.85 -27.70 18.66
N ASN A 67 1.45 -28.63 17.81
CA ASN A 67 2.35 -29.58 17.15
C ASN A 67 2.49 -29.24 15.67
N VAL A 68 3.71 -29.35 15.15
CA VAL A 68 4.04 -29.08 13.76
C VAL A 68 4.40 -30.39 13.07
N TYR A 69 3.83 -30.61 11.90
CA TYR A 69 4.00 -31.82 11.12
C TYR A 69 4.57 -31.48 9.75
N ARG A 70 5.66 -32.15 9.35
CA ARG A 70 6.18 -32.18 7.98
C ARG A 70 5.64 -33.43 7.29
N GLY A 71 4.69 -33.28 6.39
CA GLY A 71 3.86 -34.40 5.93
C GLY A 71 3.18 -35.08 7.11
N THR A 72 3.46 -36.36 7.35
CA THR A 72 2.90 -37.12 8.49
C THR A 72 3.81 -37.16 9.72
N THR A 73 5.01 -36.60 9.64
CA THR A 73 6.01 -36.68 10.71
C THR A 73 5.96 -35.43 11.57
N ARG A 74 5.69 -35.60 12.87
CA ARG A 74 5.80 -34.52 13.85
C ARG A 74 7.27 -34.11 14.01
N VAL A 75 7.55 -32.81 13.91
CA VAL A 75 8.94 -32.27 13.92
C VAL A 75 9.34 -31.62 15.25
N ASN A 76 8.37 -31.29 16.13
CA ASN A 76 8.63 -30.80 17.47
C ASN A 76 8.54 -31.92 18.53
N ALA A 77 9.49 -31.99 19.46
CA ALA A 77 9.54 -33.04 20.49
C ALA A 77 8.43 -32.92 21.57
N ALA A 78 8.01 -31.69 21.91
CA ALA A 78 6.95 -31.39 22.87
C ALA A 78 6.03 -30.29 22.30
N PRO A 79 4.73 -30.23 22.67
CA PRO A 79 3.83 -29.19 22.19
C PRO A 79 4.38 -27.79 22.47
N LEU A 80 4.38 -26.94 21.45
CA LEU A 80 4.97 -25.60 21.47
C LEU A 80 4.03 -24.61 22.16
N THR A 81 4.57 -23.85 23.12
CA THR A 81 3.83 -22.85 23.91
C THR A 81 4.47 -21.47 23.91
N ALA A 82 5.77 -21.37 23.61
CA ALA A 82 6.54 -20.14 23.66
C ALA A 82 6.22 -19.17 22.51
N GLY A 83 6.05 -19.68 21.29
CA GLY A 83 5.75 -18.92 20.08
C GLY A 83 4.81 -19.70 19.16
N THR A 84 4.28 -19.03 18.13
CA THR A 84 3.55 -19.70 17.03
C THR A 84 4.42 -19.83 15.79
N ASN A 85 5.66 -20.29 16.02
CA ASN A 85 6.62 -20.59 14.99
C ASN A 85 7.48 -21.81 15.36
N HIS A 86 8.16 -22.38 14.36
CA HIS A 86 9.04 -23.52 14.53
C HIS A 86 10.12 -23.57 13.45
N TRP A 87 11.36 -23.76 13.86
CA TRP A 87 12.48 -23.97 12.96
C TRP A 87 12.73 -25.47 12.69
N ASP A 88 12.54 -25.89 11.44
CA ASP A 88 12.83 -27.25 10.98
C ASP A 88 14.15 -27.30 10.19
N GLY A 89 15.25 -27.53 10.90
CA GLY A 89 16.60 -27.55 10.35
C GLY A 89 16.88 -28.77 9.46
N GLY A 90 17.50 -28.55 8.30
CA GLY A 90 17.86 -29.61 7.35
C GLY A 90 16.72 -30.09 6.46
N ALA A 91 15.52 -29.51 6.61
CA ALA A 91 14.38 -29.83 5.76
C ALA A 91 14.58 -29.31 4.32
N PRO A 92 14.04 -30.03 3.30
CA PRO A 92 13.98 -29.52 1.93
C PRO A 92 13.23 -28.19 1.85
N ALA A 93 13.65 -27.29 0.95
CA ALA A 93 12.97 -26.00 0.76
C ALA A 93 11.50 -26.16 0.33
N THR A 94 11.15 -27.28 -0.32
CA THR A 94 9.80 -27.62 -0.79
C THR A 94 8.97 -28.39 0.24
N ALA A 95 9.45 -28.52 1.49
CA ALA A 95 8.69 -29.20 2.53
C ALA A 95 7.36 -28.49 2.79
N VAL A 96 6.32 -29.29 3.04
CA VAL A 96 4.97 -28.81 3.34
C VAL A 96 4.61 -29.19 4.76
N TYR A 97 4.04 -28.23 5.48
CA TYR A 97 3.75 -28.35 6.91
C TYR A 97 2.25 -28.24 7.20
N THR A 98 1.83 -28.87 8.29
CA THR A 98 0.53 -28.61 8.92
C THR A 98 0.73 -28.40 10.41
N VAL A 99 -0.17 -27.67 11.04
CA VAL A 99 -0.16 -27.38 12.47
C VAL A 99 -1.40 -27.99 13.12
N ARG A 100 -1.23 -28.56 14.31
CA ARG A 100 -2.32 -29.10 15.13
C ARG A 100 -2.35 -28.39 16.47
N PRO A 101 -3.43 -27.67 16.80
CA PRO A 101 -3.63 -27.17 18.15
C PRO A 101 -3.69 -28.33 19.16
N VAL A 102 -3.23 -28.09 20.38
CA VAL A 102 -3.32 -29.01 21.51
C VAL A 102 -4.04 -28.28 22.63
N VAL A 103 -5.29 -28.68 22.88
CA VAL A 103 -6.19 -28.04 23.84
C VAL A 103 -6.48 -29.02 24.97
N GLY A 104 -6.20 -28.63 26.22
CA GLY A 104 -6.38 -29.52 27.37
C GLY A 104 -5.59 -30.83 27.28
N GLY A 105 -4.43 -30.80 26.60
CA GLY A 105 -3.61 -31.99 26.34
C GLY A 105 -4.08 -32.87 25.18
N VAL A 106 -5.19 -32.51 24.51
CA VAL A 106 -5.75 -33.26 23.37
C VAL A 106 -5.39 -32.55 22.07
N GLU A 107 -4.74 -33.27 21.17
CA GLU A 107 -4.44 -32.79 19.82
C GLU A 107 -5.73 -32.66 18.99
N GLN A 108 -5.88 -31.52 18.33
CA GLN A 108 -7.03 -31.16 17.49
C GLN A 108 -6.76 -31.51 16.01
N ALA A 109 -7.73 -31.21 15.15
CA ALA A 109 -7.58 -31.39 13.71
C ALA A 109 -6.38 -30.60 13.15
N ALA A 110 -5.79 -31.12 12.07
CA ALA A 110 -4.74 -30.42 11.35
C ALA A 110 -5.29 -29.19 10.61
N SER A 111 -4.49 -28.14 10.55
CA SER A 111 -4.67 -27.01 9.65
C SER A 111 -4.63 -27.45 8.18
N GLY A 112 -4.94 -26.49 7.28
CA GLY A 112 -4.52 -26.56 5.89
C GLY A 112 -2.98 -26.66 5.75
N PRO A 113 -2.48 -27.07 4.57
CA PRO A 113 -1.05 -27.12 4.29
C PRO A 113 -0.45 -25.72 4.27
N SER A 114 0.83 -25.62 4.64
CA SER A 114 1.56 -24.36 4.62
C SER A 114 1.70 -23.76 3.23
N LEU A 115 1.59 -22.44 3.11
CA LEU A 115 2.10 -21.71 1.95
C LEU A 115 3.64 -21.77 1.93
N THR A 116 4.22 -22.30 0.85
CA THR A 116 5.66 -22.52 0.74
C THR A 116 6.35 -21.32 0.08
N LEU A 117 7.22 -20.62 0.81
CA LEU A 117 8.05 -19.49 0.36
C LEU A 117 9.50 -19.96 0.22
N ASP A 118 9.75 -20.86 -0.73
CA ASP A 118 11.05 -21.50 -0.93
C ASP A 118 12.15 -20.53 -1.41
N ALA A 119 11.76 -19.46 -2.12
CA ALA A 119 12.62 -18.34 -2.50
C ALA A 119 12.65 -17.20 -1.47
N GLY A 120 12.02 -17.39 -0.30
CA GLY A 120 11.82 -16.34 0.71
C GLY A 120 10.64 -15.39 0.41
N TYR A 121 9.87 -15.69 -0.64
CA TYR A 121 8.65 -14.99 -1.02
C TYR A 121 7.72 -15.94 -1.78
N PHE A 122 6.47 -15.52 -1.96
CA PHE A 122 5.46 -16.21 -2.75
C PHE A 122 4.84 -15.23 -3.75
N ASP A 123 4.69 -15.64 -5.01
CA ASP A 123 4.09 -14.83 -6.06
C ASP A 123 2.64 -15.30 -6.29
N VAL A 124 1.69 -14.37 -6.16
CA VAL A 124 0.29 -14.52 -6.60
C VAL A 124 0.20 -14.02 -8.04
N PRO A 125 0.04 -14.91 -9.04
CA PRO A 125 -0.02 -14.50 -10.44
C PRO A 125 -1.21 -13.57 -10.73
N LEU A 126 -0.94 -12.48 -11.45
CA LEU A 126 -1.93 -11.47 -11.82
C LEU A 126 -2.27 -11.55 -13.32
N GLN A 127 -3.51 -11.20 -13.67
CA GLN A 127 -3.93 -11.02 -15.06
C GLN A 127 -4.01 -9.54 -15.42
N ILE A 128 -2.89 -9.03 -15.92
CA ILE A 128 -2.71 -7.62 -16.30
C ILE A 128 -3.82 -7.19 -17.27
N PRO A 129 -4.59 -6.13 -16.96
CA PRO A 129 -5.54 -5.55 -17.89
C PRO A 129 -4.85 -5.04 -19.16
N ALA A 130 -5.53 -5.19 -20.30
CA ALA A 130 -5.08 -4.51 -21.52
C ALA A 130 -5.09 -2.99 -21.30
N GLY A 131 -4.06 -2.32 -21.85
CA GLY A 131 -4.04 -0.87 -21.92
C GLY A 131 -5.14 -0.33 -22.85
N GLY A 132 -5.26 0.99 -22.93
CA GLY A 132 -6.25 1.65 -23.78
C GLY A 132 -5.80 3.01 -24.28
N THR A 133 -6.72 3.71 -24.94
CA THR A 133 -6.50 5.06 -25.46
C THR A 133 -7.60 5.99 -24.96
N THR A 134 -7.24 7.16 -24.44
CA THR A 134 -8.21 8.16 -23.98
C THR A 134 -8.91 8.84 -25.15
N PRO A 135 -10.01 9.59 -24.92
CA PRO A 135 -10.64 10.41 -25.96
C PRO A 135 -9.70 11.44 -26.61
N ALA A 136 -8.62 11.81 -25.93
CA ALA A 136 -7.59 12.71 -26.47
C ALA A 136 -6.52 12.00 -27.32
N GLY A 137 -6.63 10.69 -27.54
CA GLY A 137 -5.66 9.90 -28.30
C GLY A 137 -4.42 9.47 -27.49
N GLU A 138 -4.41 9.69 -26.18
CA GLU A 138 -3.31 9.29 -25.29
C GLU A 138 -3.42 7.81 -24.93
N ALA A 139 -2.39 7.03 -25.26
CA ALA A 139 -2.30 5.63 -24.85
C ALA A 139 -1.91 5.50 -23.37
N TYR A 140 -2.44 4.50 -22.68
CA TYR A 140 -2.09 4.16 -21.30
C TYR A 140 -1.96 2.65 -21.09
N THR A 141 -1.15 2.27 -20.10
CA THR A 141 -0.99 0.88 -19.63
C THR A 141 -1.43 0.78 -18.17
N TYR A 142 -1.44 -0.42 -17.59
CA TYR A 142 -1.79 -0.64 -16.19
C TYR A 142 -0.61 -1.13 -15.35
N SER A 143 -0.60 -0.71 -14.08
CA SER A 143 0.20 -1.32 -13.03
C SER A 143 -0.69 -1.72 -11.86
N ALA A 144 -0.40 -2.86 -11.24
CA ALA A 144 -1.01 -3.20 -9.96
C ALA A 144 -0.63 -2.11 -8.94
N ASN A 145 -1.53 -1.76 -8.04
CA ASN A 145 -1.36 -0.61 -7.16
C ASN A 145 -1.82 -0.95 -5.74
N ASP A 146 -2.48 -0.03 -5.03
CA ASP A 146 -2.97 -0.28 -3.68
C ASP A 146 -3.86 -1.53 -3.64
N THR A 147 -3.67 -2.32 -2.59
CA THR A 147 -4.34 -3.60 -2.38
C THR A 147 -4.95 -3.61 -0.98
N SER A 148 -6.07 -4.31 -0.81
CA SER A 148 -6.64 -4.62 0.49
C SER A 148 -6.97 -6.11 0.55
N VAL A 149 -7.35 -6.61 1.72
CA VAL A 149 -7.63 -8.02 1.97
C VAL A 149 -8.95 -8.22 2.70
N GLY A 150 -9.56 -9.37 2.47
CA GLY A 150 -10.71 -9.88 3.20
C GLY A 150 -10.93 -11.34 2.81
N ASP A 151 -11.53 -12.11 3.70
CA ASP A 151 -11.98 -13.48 3.39
C ASP A 151 -13.26 -13.37 2.56
N LEU A 152 -13.15 -13.49 1.23
CA LEU A 152 -14.24 -13.19 0.31
C LEU A 152 -15.19 -14.38 0.13
N ASP A 153 -14.78 -15.59 0.53
CA ASP A 153 -15.53 -16.82 0.30
C ASP A 153 -15.85 -17.64 1.58
N GLY A 154 -15.33 -17.21 2.72
CA GLY A 154 -15.63 -17.68 4.07
C GLY A 154 -14.83 -18.93 4.46
N ASP A 155 -13.66 -19.15 3.86
CA ASP A 155 -12.80 -20.31 4.14
C ASP A 155 -11.71 -20.05 5.19
N GLY A 156 -11.57 -18.79 5.63
CA GLY A 156 -10.62 -18.32 6.63
C GLY A 156 -9.27 -17.86 6.08
N ASP A 157 -9.04 -17.97 4.77
CA ASP A 157 -7.89 -17.37 4.07
C ASP A 157 -8.25 -15.98 3.52
N TYR A 158 -7.24 -15.12 3.35
CA TYR A 158 -7.46 -13.81 2.74
C TYR A 158 -7.29 -13.86 1.22
N GLU A 159 -8.28 -13.32 0.51
CA GLU A 159 -8.10 -12.87 -0.88
C GLU A 159 -7.56 -11.45 -0.94
N PHE A 160 -6.92 -11.13 -2.06
CA PHE A 160 -6.47 -9.78 -2.38
C PHE A 160 -7.46 -9.07 -3.28
N VAL A 161 -7.91 -7.88 -2.88
CA VAL A 161 -8.59 -6.93 -3.78
C VAL A 161 -7.58 -5.90 -4.26
N VAL A 162 -7.26 -5.97 -5.56
CA VAL A 162 -6.17 -5.23 -6.19
C VAL A 162 -6.72 -4.10 -7.05
N LYS A 163 -6.31 -2.87 -6.76
CA LYS A 163 -6.55 -1.71 -7.63
C LYS A 163 -5.53 -1.70 -8.77
N TRP A 164 -6.01 -1.63 -10.01
CA TRP A 164 -5.16 -1.37 -11.16
C TRP A 164 -5.21 0.12 -11.51
N ASP A 165 -4.04 0.75 -11.48
CA ASP A 165 -3.89 2.16 -11.79
C ASP A 165 -3.39 2.32 -13.24
N PRO A 166 -4.08 3.12 -14.08
CA PRO A 166 -3.61 3.42 -15.42
C PRO A 166 -2.41 4.38 -15.35
N SER A 167 -1.44 4.23 -16.26
CA SER A 167 -0.19 5.02 -16.29
C SER A 167 -0.39 6.53 -16.43
N ASN A 168 -1.61 6.97 -16.75
CA ASN A 168 -2.01 8.36 -16.86
C ASN A 168 -3.00 8.79 -15.75
N ALA A 169 -3.05 8.10 -14.61
CA ALA A 169 -3.72 8.58 -13.41
C ALA A 169 -3.23 9.99 -13.02
N LYS A 170 -4.06 10.75 -12.30
CA LYS A 170 -3.85 12.17 -12.04
C LYS A 170 -4.01 12.52 -10.57
N ASP A 171 -3.18 13.42 -10.08
CA ASP A 171 -3.55 14.20 -8.90
C ASP A 171 -4.73 15.14 -9.24
N ASN A 172 -5.50 15.52 -8.23
CA ASN A 172 -6.65 16.43 -8.36
C ASN A 172 -6.30 17.80 -8.93
N SER A 173 -5.08 18.28 -8.75
CA SER A 173 -4.61 19.53 -9.34
C SER A 173 -4.36 19.44 -10.85
N GLN A 174 -4.26 18.22 -11.40
CA GLN A 174 -3.82 17.99 -12.77
C GLN A 174 -5.02 17.71 -13.67
N LYS A 175 -5.13 18.45 -14.77
CA LYS A 175 -6.05 18.14 -15.87
C LYS A 175 -5.54 16.95 -16.71
N GLY A 176 -6.44 16.32 -17.44
CA GLY A 176 -6.19 15.23 -18.38
C GLY A 176 -7.18 14.09 -18.17
N TYR A 177 -7.51 13.37 -19.25
CA TYR A 177 -8.25 12.12 -19.15
C TYR A 177 -7.41 11.07 -18.42
N THR A 178 -8.08 10.10 -17.82
CA THR A 178 -7.44 8.90 -17.27
C THR A 178 -8.03 7.67 -17.94
N GLY A 179 -7.29 6.56 -17.95
CA GLY A 179 -7.89 5.24 -18.12
C GLY A 179 -8.91 4.94 -17.01
N ASN A 180 -9.68 3.86 -17.19
CA ASN A 180 -10.61 3.40 -16.16
C ASN A 180 -9.82 2.84 -14.97
N VAL A 181 -10.33 2.99 -13.76
CA VAL A 181 -9.85 2.25 -12.59
C VAL A 181 -10.50 0.86 -12.60
N LEU A 182 -9.71 -0.19 -12.35
CA LEU A 182 -10.20 -1.56 -12.27
C LEU A 182 -9.89 -2.13 -10.88
N LEU A 183 -10.83 -2.87 -10.31
CA LEU A 183 -10.62 -3.66 -9.09
C LEU A 183 -10.72 -5.13 -9.47
N ASP A 184 -9.73 -5.93 -9.08
CA ASP A 184 -9.78 -7.39 -9.20
C ASP A 184 -9.78 -8.02 -7.81
N ALA A 185 -10.37 -9.20 -7.67
CA ALA A 185 -10.10 -10.08 -6.53
C ALA A 185 -9.31 -11.32 -6.97
N TYR A 186 -8.30 -11.68 -6.18
CA TYR A 186 -7.44 -12.84 -6.40
C TYR A 186 -7.33 -13.70 -5.15
N ARG A 187 -7.45 -15.02 -5.31
CA ARG A 187 -6.95 -15.98 -4.33
C ARG A 187 -5.42 -16.05 -4.35
N LEU A 188 -4.84 -16.60 -3.29
CA LEU A 188 -3.40 -16.87 -3.19
C LEU A 188 -2.87 -17.68 -4.39
N ASP A 189 -3.64 -18.62 -4.94
CA ASP A 189 -3.21 -19.43 -6.09
C ASP A 189 -3.17 -18.67 -7.44
N GLY A 190 -3.54 -17.38 -7.48
CA GLY A 190 -3.60 -16.57 -8.70
C GLY A 190 -4.92 -16.65 -9.45
N THR A 191 -5.91 -17.39 -8.93
CA THR A 191 -7.27 -17.41 -9.47
C THR A 191 -7.91 -16.03 -9.28
N ARG A 192 -8.11 -15.30 -10.39
CA ARG A 192 -8.93 -14.09 -10.37
C ARG A 192 -10.41 -14.45 -10.29
N LEU A 193 -11.05 -14.07 -9.19
CA LEU A 193 -12.48 -14.29 -8.97
C LEU A 193 -13.32 -13.43 -9.91
N TRP A 194 -12.98 -12.14 -10.03
CA TRP A 194 -13.73 -11.17 -10.82
C TRP A 194 -12.89 -9.93 -11.12
N ARG A 195 -13.43 -9.07 -12.00
CA ARG A 195 -12.99 -7.71 -12.27
C ARG A 195 -14.18 -6.76 -12.25
N ILE A 196 -14.12 -5.71 -11.44
CA ILE A 196 -15.00 -4.54 -11.50
C ILE A 196 -14.29 -3.46 -12.33
N ASP A 197 -14.97 -2.95 -13.35
CA ASP A 197 -14.52 -1.78 -14.12
C ASP A 197 -15.29 -0.54 -13.64
N LEU A 198 -14.63 0.37 -12.91
CA LEU A 198 -15.31 1.56 -12.37
C LEU A 198 -15.78 2.53 -13.47
N GLY A 199 -15.30 2.33 -14.70
CA GLY A 199 -15.79 3.03 -15.87
C GLY A 199 -15.29 4.47 -15.98
N ARG A 200 -15.65 5.11 -17.09
CA ARG A 200 -15.16 6.43 -17.50
C ARG A 200 -15.53 7.57 -16.54
N ASN A 201 -16.55 7.39 -15.72
CA ASN A 201 -17.09 8.41 -14.82
C ASN A 201 -16.48 8.33 -13.41
N ILE A 202 -15.49 7.46 -13.20
CA ILE A 202 -14.61 7.47 -12.04
C ILE A 202 -13.19 7.77 -12.53
N ARG A 203 -12.62 8.88 -12.06
CA ARG A 203 -11.29 9.32 -12.46
C ARG A 203 -10.22 8.55 -11.68
N ALA A 204 -9.09 8.24 -12.32
CA ALA A 204 -7.99 7.52 -11.69
C ALA A 204 -7.00 8.46 -10.98
N GLY A 205 -6.56 8.05 -9.80
CA GLY A 205 -5.61 8.77 -8.95
C GLY A 205 -5.82 8.47 -7.47
N ALA A 206 -4.82 8.80 -6.65
CA ALA A 206 -4.78 8.46 -5.22
C ALA A 206 -5.98 8.97 -4.41
N HIS A 207 -6.56 10.10 -4.80
CA HIS A 207 -7.62 10.77 -4.01
C HIS A 207 -9.04 10.44 -4.47
N TYR A 208 -9.23 9.59 -5.49
CA TYR A 208 -10.54 9.28 -6.05
C TYR A 208 -11.16 8.00 -5.48
N THR A 209 -10.58 6.84 -5.82
CA THR A 209 -11.15 5.54 -5.49
C THR A 209 -10.54 5.04 -4.19
N GLN A 210 -11.33 5.15 -3.12
CA GLN A 210 -11.04 4.60 -1.80
C GLN A 210 -11.99 3.41 -1.61
N PHE A 211 -11.45 2.18 -1.67
CA PHE A 211 -12.24 0.96 -1.62
C PHE A 211 -12.04 0.30 -0.26
N GLN A 212 -13.10 -0.19 0.36
CA GLN A 212 -13.04 -0.86 1.66
C GLN A 212 -13.43 -2.33 1.49
N VAL A 213 -12.63 -3.22 2.09
CA VAL A 213 -12.83 -4.67 2.03
C VAL A 213 -13.02 -5.19 3.44
N TYR A 214 -14.24 -5.63 3.74
CA TYR A 214 -14.65 -6.01 5.08
C TYR A 214 -15.97 -6.80 5.06
N ASP A 215 -16.16 -7.70 6.02
CA ASP A 215 -17.46 -8.36 6.25
C ASP A 215 -18.39 -7.41 7.00
N TYR A 216 -19.18 -6.64 6.26
CA TYR A 216 -20.09 -5.66 6.85
C TYR A 216 -21.34 -6.34 7.41
N ASP A 217 -21.92 -7.31 6.71
CA ASP A 217 -23.20 -7.89 7.12
C ASP A 217 -23.12 -9.10 8.06
N GLY A 218 -21.90 -9.49 8.44
CA GLY A 218 -21.59 -10.47 9.47
C GLY A 218 -21.90 -11.90 9.05
N ASP A 219 -21.92 -12.18 7.75
CA ASP A 219 -22.18 -13.52 7.22
C ASP A 219 -20.92 -14.40 7.12
N GLY A 220 -19.76 -13.84 7.50
CA GLY A 220 -18.47 -14.51 7.44
C GLY A 220 -17.74 -14.32 6.11
N ARG A 221 -18.23 -13.44 5.22
CA ARG A 221 -17.60 -13.13 3.94
C ARG A 221 -17.47 -11.63 3.76
N ALA A 222 -16.28 -11.17 3.41
CA ALA A 222 -16.04 -9.78 3.13
C ALA A 222 -16.75 -9.30 1.86
N GLU A 223 -17.27 -8.08 1.89
CA GLU A 223 -17.70 -7.32 0.73
C GLU A 223 -16.68 -6.26 0.34
N VAL A 224 -16.90 -5.65 -0.84
CA VAL A 224 -16.15 -4.48 -1.30
C VAL A 224 -17.09 -3.28 -1.39
N ALA A 225 -16.89 -2.27 -0.56
CA ALA A 225 -17.63 -1.01 -0.59
C ALA A 225 -16.80 0.09 -1.26
N VAL A 226 -17.33 0.73 -2.31
CA VAL A 226 -16.59 1.75 -3.06
C VAL A 226 -17.51 2.75 -3.77
N LYS A 227 -17.00 3.97 -3.99
CA LYS A 227 -17.65 4.97 -4.85
C LYS A 227 -17.70 4.49 -6.30
N THR A 228 -18.87 4.59 -6.91
CA THR A 228 -19.15 4.18 -8.29
C THR A 228 -19.93 5.26 -9.02
N ALA A 229 -20.14 5.09 -10.33
CA ALA A 229 -20.85 6.05 -11.16
C ALA A 229 -21.64 5.32 -12.27
N ASP A 230 -22.37 6.09 -13.06
CA ASP A 230 -22.94 5.61 -14.31
C ASP A 230 -21.85 4.93 -15.17
N GLY A 231 -22.12 3.72 -15.66
CA GLY A 231 -21.18 3.00 -16.53
C GLY A 231 -20.12 2.19 -15.79
N THR A 232 -20.13 2.16 -14.45
CA THR A 232 -19.40 1.12 -13.70
C THR A 232 -19.96 -0.25 -14.07
N VAL A 233 -19.09 -1.23 -14.30
CA VAL A 233 -19.45 -2.62 -14.63
C VAL A 233 -19.00 -3.52 -13.47
N ASP A 234 -19.94 -4.25 -12.89
CA ASP A 234 -19.67 -5.17 -11.80
C ASP A 234 -18.96 -6.45 -12.26
N GLY A 235 -18.53 -7.29 -11.31
CA GLY A 235 -17.81 -8.54 -11.57
C GLY A 235 -18.57 -9.57 -12.40
N THR A 236 -19.88 -9.40 -12.58
CA THR A 236 -20.75 -10.25 -13.40
C THR A 236 -21.08 -9.64 -14.77
N GLY A 237 -20.55 -8.45 -15.06
CA GLY A 237 -20.79 -7.72 -16.30
C GLY A 237 -22.02 -6.81 -16.29
N VAL A 238 -22.67 -6.61 -15.14
CA VAL A 238 -23.85 -5.75 -15.01
C VAL A 238 -23.42 -4.30 -14.86
N VAL A 239 -24.02 -3.43 -15.65
CA VAL A 239 -23.74 -1.99 -15.60
C VAL A 239 -24.58 -1.31 -14.52
N ILE A 240 -23.93 -0.50 -13.68
CA ILE A 240 -24.57 0.39 -12.71
C ILE A 240 -24.94 1.71 -13.40
N GLY A 241 -26.17 2.16 -13.21
CA GLY A 241 -26.66 3.41 -13.76
C GLY A 241 -26.77 3.38 -15.30
N ASN A 242 -26.45 4.50 -15.94
CA ASN A 242 -26.55 4.66 -17.39
C ASN A 242 -25.24 4.28 -18.11
N ALA A 243 -25.24 3.14 -18.81
CA ALA A 243 -24.10 2.64 -19.57
C ALA A 243 -23.50 3.61 -20.60
N SER A 244 -24.31 4.51 -21.15
CA SER A 244 -23.90 5.45 -22.21
C SER A 244 -23.54 6.84 -21.68
N ALA A 245 -23.70 7.11 -20.38
CA ALA A 245 -23.39 8.42 -19.84
C ALA A 245 -21.88 8.69 -19.82
N ASP A 246 -21.50 9.88 -20.25
CA ASP A 246 -20.13 10.38 -20.20
C ASP A 246 -20.12 11.77 -19.58
N HIS A 247 -19.75 11.83 -18.30
CA HIS A 247 -19.76 13.03 -17.48
C HIS A 247 -18.38 13.70 -17.43
N ARG A 248 -17.42 13.20 -18.23
CA ARG A 248 -16.08 13.78 -18.32
C ARG A 248 -16.13 15.10 -19.06
N ASN A 249 -15.55 16.14 -18.49
CA ASN A 249 -15.33 17.40 -19.20
C ASN A 249 -14.06 17.35 -20.07
N SER A 250 -13.78 18.42 -20.82
CA SER A 250 -12.60 18.51 -21.69
C SER A 250 -11.26 18.48 -20.93
N GLY A 251 -11.27 18.77 -19.63
CA GLY A 251 -10.14 18.60 -18.73
C GLY A 251 -10.01 17.18 -18.15
N GLY A 252 -10.88 16.25 -18.52
CA GLY A 252 -10.91 14.88 -18.02
C GLY A 252 -11.44 14.72 -16.59
N TYR A 253 -12.01 15.78 -16.00
CA TYR A 253 -12.65 15.72 -14.68
C TYR A 253 -14.11 15.28 -14.79
N VAL A 254 -14.65 14.67 -13.73
CA VAL A 254 -16.05 14.23 -13.63
C VAL A 254 -16.78 15.02 -12.56
N LEU A 255 -17.19 16.24 -12.91
CA LEU A 255 -17.76 17.23 -11.98
C LEU A 255 -19.28 17.37 -12.07
N THR A 256 -19.92 16.52 -12.87
CA THR A 256 -21.38 16.45 -13.05
C THR A 256 -21.81 14.99 -13.08
N GLY A 257 -23.12 14.75 -13.19
CA GLY A 257 -23.69 13.39 -13.19
C GLY A 257 -23.86 12.79 -11.78
N PRO A 258 -24.65 11.70 -11.68
CA PRO A 258 -24.87 11.02 -10.42
C PRO A 258 -23.59 10.32 -9.93
N GLU A 259 -23.49 10.17 -8.62
CA GLU A 259 -22.45 9.43 -7.93
C GLU A 259 -23.12 8.43 -7.00
N PHE A 260 -22.56 7.22 -6.89
CA PHE A 260 -23.13 6.15 -6.09
C PHE A 260 -22.12 5.62 -5.07
N LEU A 261 -22.58 5.12 -3.94
CA LEU A 261 -21.88 4.17 -3.10
C LEU A 261 -22.44 2.79 -3.42
N THR A 262 -21.58 1.84 -3.78
CA THR A 262 -22.00 0.47 -4.08
C THR A 262 -21.22 -0.51 -3.19
N VAL A 263 -21.95 -1.47 -2.63
CA VAL A 263 -21.39 -2.66 -1.97
C VAL A 263 -21.46 -3.81 -2.96
N PHE A 264 -20.33 -4.47 -3.18
CA PHE A 264 -20.17 -5.61 -4.05
C PHE A 264 -19.89 -6.87 -3.23
N SER A 265 -20.45 -8.00 -3.65
CA SER A 265 -20.11 -9.31 -3.10
C SER A 265 -18.62 -9.57 -3.27
N GLY A 266 -17.92 -9.92 -2.18
CA GLY A 266 -16.50 -10.27 -2.27
C GLY A 266 -16.23 -11.46 -3.16
N LEU A 267 -17.05 -12.51 -3.09
CA LEU A 267 -16.84 -13.71 -3.92
C LEU A 267 -17.01 -13.48 -5.43
N THR A 268 -17.93 -12.61 -5.82
CA THR A 268 -18.39 -12.52 -7.23
C THR A 268 -18.18 -11.17 -7.89
N GLY A 269 -17.89 -10.13 -7.11
CA GLY A 269 -17.85 -8.74 -7.57
C GLY A 269 -19.21 -8.23 -8.02
N LYS A 270 -20.30 -8.96 -7.76
CA LYS A 270 -21.67 -8.56 -8.12
C LYS A 270 -22.13 -7.41 -7.24
N ALA A 271 -22.77 -6.38 -7.81
CA ALA A 271 -23.38 -5.32 -7.02
C ALA A 271 -24.52 -5.88 -6.15
N LEU A 272 -24.44 -5.69 -4.83
CA LEU A 272 -25.44 -6.14 -3.86
C LEU A 272 -26.42 -5.02 -3.51
N ALA A 273 -25.88 -3.84 -3.22
CA ALA A 273 -26.66 -2.64 -2.94
C ALA A 273 -25.94 -1.42 -3.51
N SER A 274 -26.71 -0.46 -4.02
CA SER A 274 -26.20 0.82 -4.47
C SER A 274 -27.13 1.94 -4.01
N ALA A 275 -26.55 3.03 -3.52
CA ALA A 275 -27.25 4.22 -3.04
C ALA A 275 -26.58 5.48 -3.61
N PRO A 276 -27.27 6.63 -3.68
CA PRO A 276 -26.60 7.89 -3.96
C PRO A 276 -25.42 8.11 -3.03
N TYR A 277 -24.27 8.50 -3.58
CA TYR A 277 -23.07 8.73 -2.79
C TYR A 277 -23.30 9.91 -1.83
N ALA A 278 -23.18 9.64 -0.53
CA ALA A 278 -23.03 10.67 0.48
C ALA A 278 -21.60 10.57 1.02
N PRO A 279 -20.83 11.68 1.05
CA PRO A 279 -21.27 13.08 0.81
C PRO A 279 -21.54 13.47 -0.66
N PRO A 280 -22.68 14.12 -0.96
CA PRO A 280 -23.00 14.50 -2.34
C PRO A 280 -22.08 15.61 -2.85
N ARG A 281 -21.85 15.67 -4.17
CA ARG A 281 -21.02 16.71 -4.80
C ARG A 281 -21.50 18.12 -4.51
N GLY A 282 -22.81 18.36 -4.64
CA GLY A 282 -23.37 19.73 -4.60
C GLY A 282 -22.70 20.64 -5.65
N THR A 283 -22.50 21.91 -5.30
CA THR A 283 -21.75 22.86 -6.13
C THR A 283 -20.26 22.71 -5.90
N VAL A 284 -19.47 22.52 -6.97
CA VAL A 284 -18.00 22.37 -6.90
C VAL A 284 -17.33 23.48 -6.08
N SER A 285 -17.73 24.74 -6.27
CA SER A 285 -17.19 25.89 -5.53
C SER A 285 -17.43 25.87 -4.02
N SER A 286 -18.42 25.11 -3.53
CA SER A 286 -18.66 24.97 -2.08
C SER A 286 -17.52 24.24 -1.35
N TRP A 287 -16.64 23.56 -2.09
CA TRP A 287 -15.49 22.85 -1.55
C TRP A 287 -14.22 23.71 -1.50
N GLY A 288 -14.27 24.96 -1.95
CA GLY A 288 -13.16 25.92 -1.86
C GLY A 288 -12.37 26.16 -3.15
N ASP A 289 -12.75 25.53 -4.27
CA ASP A 289 -12.29 25.88 -5.62
C ASP A 289 -13.35 25.55 -6.68
N ASN A 290 -13.22 26.13 -7.87
CA ASN A 290 -14.20 25.97 -8.95
C ASN A 290 -13.76 25.03 -10.08
N TYR A 291 -12.55 24.45 -9.99
CA TYR A 291 -11.98 23.66 -11.08
C TYR A 291 -11.98 22.14 -10.81
N GLY A 292 -12.31 21.72 -9.58
CA GLY A 292 -12.59 20.32 -9.26
C GLY A 292 -11.55 19.64 -8.38
N ASN A 293 -10.67 20.39 -7.69
CA ASN A 293 -9.63 19.76 -6.88
C ASN A 293 -10.18 19.32 -5.52
N ARG A 294 -10.60 20.26 -4.68
CA ARG A 294 -11.03 19.98 -3.29
C ARG A 294 -12.29 19.15 -3.20
N VAL A 295 -13.19 19.29 -4.18
CA VAL A 295 -14.43 18.51 -4.24
C VAL A 295 -14.15 17.01 -4.35
N ASP A 296 -13.12 16.59 -5.08
CA ASP A 296 -12.87 15.17 -5.32
C ASP A 296 -11.75 14.62 -4.43
N ARG A 297 -11.62 15.17 -3.22
CA ARG A 297 -10.73 14.66 -2.18
C ARG A 297 -11.50 13.67 -1.31
N PHE A 298 -11.38 12.39 -1.62
CA PHE A 298 -12.12 11.34 -0.92
C PHE A 298 -11.23 10.58 0.05
N LEU A 299 -11.79 10.17 1.17
CA LEU A 299 -11.25 9.17 2.09
C LEU A 299 -12.33 8.13 2.40
N ALA A 300 -11.92 6.92 2.78
CA ALA A 300 -12.83 5.89 3.26
C ALA A 300 -12.21 5.12 4.43
N GLY A 301 -13.07 4.51 5.24
CA GLY A 301 -12.67 3.71 6.39
C GLY A 301 -13.75 2.71 6.78
N THR A 302 -13.42 1.88 7.75
CA THR A 302 -14.33 0.95 8.42
C THR A 302 -14.25 1.20 9.92
N ALA A 303 -15.39 1.29 10.61
CA ALA A 303 -15.44 1.61 12.03
C ALA A 303 -16.56 0.86 12.75
N TYR A 304 -16.30 0.40 13.98
CA TYR A 304 -17.26 -0.23 14.87
C TYR A 304 -18.05 0.85 15.64
N LEU A 305 -18.88 1.62 14.93
CA LEU A 305 -19.63 2.76 15.48
C LEU A 305 -20.74 2.36 16.47
N ASP A 306 -21.02 1.06 16.61
CA ASP A 306 -21.91 0.51 17.65
C ASP A 306 -21.15 -0.35 18.68
N GLY A 307 -19.82 -0.39 18.58
CA GLY A 307 -18.94 -1.20 19.42
C GLY A 307 -19.00 -2.71 19.17
N SER A 308 -19.73 -3.17 18.14
CA SER A 308 -19.92 -4.60 17.87
C SER A 308 -19.75 -4.98 16.41
N ARG A 309 -20.25 -4.20 15.45
CA ARG A 309 -20.25 -4.53 14.03
C ARG A 309 -19.70 -3.39 13.17
N PRO A 310 -19.02 -3.71 12.07
CA PRO A 310 -18.39 -2.71 11.22
C PRO A 310 -19.43 -1.89 10.41
N SER A 311 -19.21 -0.59 10.37
CA SER A 311 -19.88 0.39 9.52
C SER A 311 -18.91 0.92 8.46
N ILE A 312 -19.44 1.27 7.29
CA ILE A 312 -18.70 1.89 6.19
C ILE A 312 -18.60 3.41 6.46
N VAL A 313 -17.40 3.96 6.33
CA VAL A 313 -17.13 5.40 6.42
C VAL A 313 -16.74 5.93 5.04
N MET A 314 -17.48 6.90 4.52
CA MET A 314 -17.14 7.62 3.29
C MET A 314 -17.00 9.11 3.58
N ALA A 315 -15.88 9.71 3.19
CA ALA A 315 -15.58 11.12 3.42
C ALA A 315 -15.25 11.86 2.13
N ARG A 316 -15.56 13.16 2.11
CA ARG A 316 -15.29 14.08 1.01
C ARG A 316 -14.84 15.42 1.56
N GLY A 317 -13.75 15.95 1.02
CA GLY A 317 -13.17 17.22 1.39
C GLY A 317 -12.40 17.17 2.72
N TYR A 318 -11.33 17.96 2.78
CA TYR A 318 -10.55 18.16 4.01
C TYR A 318 -9.76 19.47 4.05
N TYR A 319 -9.47 20.10 2.90
CA TYR A 319 -8.81 21.42 2.86
C TYR A 319 -9.71 22.60 3.25
N ALA A 320 -11.03 22.44 3.18
CA ALA A 320 -12.01 23.47 3.48
C ALA A 320 -13.28 22.80 4.00
N ARG A 321 -14.36 22.73 3.21
CA ARG A 321 -15.53 21.93 3.58
C ARG A 321 -15.12 20.47 3.74
N THR A 322 -15.53 19.87 4.85
CA THR A 322 -15.30 18.48 5.20
C THR A 322 -16.65 17.83 5.48
N VAL A 323 -16.88 16.66 4.90
CA VAL A 323 -18.09 15.88 5.16
C VAL A 323 -17.72 14.42 5.33
N VAL A 324 -18.23 13.78 6.38
CA VAL A 324 -18.06 12.36 6.68
C VAL A 324 -19.44 11.74 6.81
N SER A 325 -19.74 10.70 6.03
CA SER A 325 -21.01 9.98 6.06
C SER A 325 -20.76 8.52 6.34
N THR A 326 -21.57 7.94 7.22
CA THR A 326 -21.43 6.56 7.66
C THR A 326 -22.65 5.73 7.27
N TRP A 327 -22.42 4.45 7.01
CA TRP A 327 -23.43 3.54 6.49
C TRP A 327 -23.29 2.15 7.11
N ASP A 328 -24.42 1.51 7.36
CA ASP A 328 -24.48 0.09 7.70
C ASP A 328 -24.92 -0.69 6.47
N PHE A 329 -24.22 -1.78 6.16
CA PHE A 329 -24.66 -2.77 5.16
C PHE A 329 -25.12 -4.03 5.89
N ARG A 330 -26.43 -4.30 5.85
CA ARG A 330 -27.06 -5.40 6.59
C ARG A 330 -28.19 -6.01 5.77
N GLY A 331 -28.23 -7.33 5.62
CA GLY A 331 -29.32 -8.02 4.93
C GLY A 331 -29.54 -7.52 3.50
N GLY A 332 -28.43 -7.26 2.78
CA GLY A 332 -28.45 -6.75 1.41
C GLY A 332 -28.87 -5.28 1.24
N LYS A 333 -28.84 -4.46 2.30
CA LYS A 333 -29.25 -3.04 2.25
C LYS A 333 -28.20 -2.11 2.85
N LEU A 334 -27.93 -1.03 2.13
CA LEU A 334 -27.21 0.14 2.64
C LEU A 334 -28.17 1.06 3.40
N THR A 335 -27.87 1.34 4.66
CA THR A 335 -28.63 2.25 5.52
C THR A 335 -27.71 3.35 6.04
N PRO A 336 -28.00 4.65 5.80
CA PRO A 336 -27.21 5.72 6.39
C PRO A 336 -27.32 5.70 7.92
N ARG A 337 -26.21 5.91 8.63
CA ARG A 337 -26.18 6.01 10.08
C ARG A 337 -26.16 7.47 10.53
N TRP A 338 -25.17 8.24 10.09
CA TRP A 338 -25.12 9.69 10.29
C TRP A 338 -24.26 10.39 9.23
N THR A 339 -24.36 11.72 9.16
CA THR A 339 -23.49 12.56 8.34
C THR A 339 -23.04 13.78 9.15
N PHE A 340 -21.72 13.95 9.26
CA PHE A 340 -21.09 15.17 9.75
C PHE A 340 -20.75 16.08 8.57
N ASP A 341 -21.09 17.36 8.65
CA ASP A 341 -20.81 18.35 7.60
C ASP A 341 -20.40 19.69 8.23
N THR A 342 -19.25 20.22 7.85
CA THR A 342 -18.74 21.51 8.37
C THR A 342 -19.51 22.72 7.87
N SER A 343 -20.41 22.54 6.89
CA SER A 343 -21.38 23.58 6.49
C SER A 343 -22.63 23.62 7.38
N THR A 344 -22.79 22.66 8.30
CA THR A 344 -23.84 22.69 9.31
C THR A 344 -23.47 23.70 10.41
N PRO A 345 -24.38 24.59 10.84
CA PRO A 345 -24.10 25.54 11.91
C PRO A 345 -23.58 24.88 13.18
N GLY A 346 -22.45 25.37 13.69
CA GLY A 346 -21.76 24.82 14.87
C GLY A 346 -20.57 23.92 14.55
N ASN A 347 -20.43 23.44 13.30
CA ASN A 347 -19.34 22.56 12.88
C ASN A 347 -18.24 23.30 12.08
N GLU A 348 -18.35 24.62 11.91
CA GLU A 348 -17.52 25.38 10.96
C GLU A 348 -16.03 25.30 11.29
N THR A 349 -15.67 25.16 12.56
CA THR A 349 -14.28 25.11 13.02
C THR A 349 -13.55 23.84 12.56
N TYR A 350 -14.29 22.76 12.27
CA TYR A 350 -13.76 21.48 11.80
C TYR A 350 -13.38 21.49 10.31
N ALA A 351 -13.66 22.59 9.60
CA ALA A 351 -13.18 22.79 8.24
C ALA A 351 -11.64 22.86 8.19
N GLY A 352 -11.04 22.33 7.12
CA GLY A 352 -9.60 22.45 6.90
C GLY A 352 -8.70 21.52 7.74
N GLN A 353 -9.27 20.62 8.54
CA GLN A 353 -8.49 19.81 9.50
C GLN A 353 -8.01 18.46 8.94
N GLY A 354 -8.68 17.91 7.93
CA GLY A 354 -8.40 16.53 7.50
C GLY A 354 -7.03 16.35 6.87
N SER A 355 -6.46 15.16 7.05
CA SER A 355 -5.23 14.74 6.37
C SER A 355 -5.54 14.09 5.01
N HIS A 356 -4.51 13.66 4.30
CA HIS A 356 -4.64 12.70 3.20
C HIS A 356 -4.92 11.25 3.65
N SER A 357 -5.33 11.06 4.90
CA SER A 357 -5.68 9.78 5.50
C SER A 357 -6.64 10.01 6.67
N LEU A 358 -7.19 8.92 7.20
CA LEU A 358 -7.94 8.89 8.45
C LEU A 358 -7.45 7.72 9.30
N SER A 359 -7.76 7.73 10.59
CA SER A 359 -7.57 6.59 11.49
C SER A 359 -8.89 6.33 12.20
N VAL A 360 -9.06 5.10 12.66
CA VAL A 360 -10.26 4.65 13.38
C VAL A 360 -9.80 3.97 14.64
N ALA A 361 -10.31 4.39 15.79
CA ALA A 361 -9.93 3.87 17.09
C ALA A 361 -11.00 4.24 18.13
N ASP A 362 -11.14 3.40 19.16
CA ASP A 362 -11.87 3.73 20.40
C ASP A 362 -10.97 4.63 21.25
N VAL A 363 -11.04 5.94 20.99
CA VAL A 363 -10.15 6.91 21.63
C VAL A 363 -10.71 7.36 22.98
N ASP A 364 -12.03 7.23 23.19
CA ASP A 364 -12.67 7.60 24.44
C ASP A 364 -13.06 6.43 25.34
N ALA A 365 -12.61 5.23 25.00
CA ALA A 365 -12.73 3.99 25.77
C ALA A 365 -14.18 3.64 26.15
N ASP A 366 -15.15 3.97 25.30
CA ASP A 366 -16.56 3.61 25.47
C ASP A 366 -16.94 2.28 24.78
N GLY A 367 -15.98 1.65 24.10
CA GLY A 367 -16.12 0.41 23.36
C GLY A 367 -16.46 0.60 21.88
N LYS A 368 -16.74 1.83 21.41
CA LYS A 368 -17.08 2.17 20.03
C LYS A 368 -15.92 2.90 19.36
N ASP A 369 -15.92 2.91 18.03
CA ASP A 369 -14.84 3.58 17.30
C ASP A 369 -15.20 5.03 16.94
N GLU A 370 -14.23 5.92 17.16
CA GLU A 370 -14.21 7.27 16.65
C GLU A 370 -13.43 7.35 15.33
N ILE A 371 -13.59 8.48 14.63
CA ILE A 371 -12.88 8.76 13.38
C ILE A 371 -11.89 9.91 13.62
N VAL A 372 -10.61 9.58 13.71
CA VAL A 372 -9.52 10.58 13.78
C VAL A 372 -9.18 11.03 12.36
N TYR A 373 -9.65 12.22 12.02
CA TYR A 373 -9.62 12.80 10.68
C TYR A 373 -8.63 13.97 10.62
N GLY A 374 -7.33 13.68 10.72
CA GLY A 374 -6.28 14.69 10.70
C GLY A 374 -6.20 15.48 12.01
N GLY A 375 -6.43 16.78 11.92
CA GLY A 375 -6.43 17.73 13.04
C GLY A 375 -7.71 17.72 13.89
N MET A 376 -8.66 16.81 13.62
CA MET A 376 -9.93 16.69 14.35
C MET A 376 -10.31 15.22 14.56
N ALA A 377 -11.23 14.96 15.49
CA ALA A 377 -11.94 13.69 15.58
C ALA A 377 -13.45 13.86 15.59
N LEU A 378 -14.13 12.84 15.08
CA LEU A 378 -15.58 12.68 15.14
C LEU A 378 -15.92 11.50 16.06
N ASP A 379 -16.91 11.73 16.90
CA ASP A 379 -17.49 10.78 17.83
C ASP A 379 -18.23 9.63 17.10
N ASP A 380 -18.46 8.49 17.75
CA ASP A 380 -19.25 7.37 17.21
C ASP A 380 -20.68 7.80 16.81
N THR A 381 -21.17 8.86 17.46
CA THR A 381 -22.47 9.49 17.22
C THR A 381 -22.51 10.44 16.01
N GLY A 382 -21.36 10.72 15.39
CA GLY A 382 -21.23 11.65 14.26
C GLY A 382 -21.13 13.12 14.65
N LYS A 383 -20.94 13.42 15.93
CA LYS A 383 -20.64 14.77 16.41
C LYS A 383 -19.15 15.04 16.33
N GLY A 384 -18.76 16.31 16.25
CA GLY A 384 -17.36 16.67 16.46
C GLY A 384 -16.96 16.36 17.91
N LEU A 385 -15.90 15.56 18.10
CA LEU A 385 -15.38 15.19 19.42
C LEU A 385 -14.38 16.24 19.90
N TRP A 386 -13.34 16.48 19.11
CA TRP A 386 -12.34 17.52 19.37
C TRP A 386 -11.74 18.06 18.07
N ASN A 387 -11.09 19.22 18.19
CA ASN A 387 -10.44 19.91 17.08
C ASN A 387 -9.19 20.64 17.60
N THR A 388 -8.03 20.26 17.07
CA THR A 388 -6.73 20.84 17.46
C THR A 388 -6.44 22.18 16.79
N HIS A 389 -7.17 22.53 15.74
CA HIS A 389 -6.93 23.67 14.87
C HIS A 389 -5.55 23.67 14.19
N MET A 390 -4.92 22.50 14.08
CA MET A 390 -3.60 22.32 13.45
C MET A 390 -3.66 22.18 11.92
N GLU A 391 -4.87 22.17 11.35
CA GLU A 391 -5.13 22.16 9.91
C GLU A 391 -4.57 20.90 9.20
N HIS A 392 -4.52 20.95 7.87
CA HIS A 392 -4.18 19.84 6.98
C HIS A 392 -2.76 19.27 7.19
N GLY A 393 -2.61 17.97 6.89
CA GLY A 393 -1.32 17.29 6.88
C GLY A 393 -1.27 16.03 6.02
N ASP A 394 -0.06 15.53 5.81
CA ASP A 394 0.25 14.42 4.90
C ASP A 394 0.40 13.05 5.58
N ALA A 395 0.58 13.03 6.91
CA ALA A 395 0.78 11.81 7.68
C ALA A 395 0.24 11.94 9.11
N GLN A 396 -0.31 10.85 9.64
CA GLN A 396 -0.80 10.75 11.02
C GLN A 396 -0.69 9.32 11.55
N HIS A 397 -0.51 9.18 12.86
CA HIS A 397 -0.33 7.92 13.57
C HIS A 397 -1.19 7.97 14.84
N VAL A 398 -2.04 6.96 15.01
CA VAL A 398 -2.95 6.84 16.18
C VAL A 398 -2.73 5.48 16.81
N GLY A 399 -2.39 5.46 18.09
CA GLY A 399 -2.12 4.24 18.85
C GLY A 399 -1.71 4.57 20.28
N ASP A 400 -1.35 3.54 21.03
CA ASP A 400 -0.73 3.67 22.35
C ASP A 400 0.75 4.04 22.14
N LEU A 401 1.02 5.34 21.97
CA LEU A 401 2.34 5.87 21.60
C LEU A 401 3.13 6.28 22.84
N ASP A 402 2.43 6.70 23.90
CA ASP A 402 2.96 6.93 25.24
C ASP A 402 2.34 5.93 26.23
N PRO A 403 2.88 4.70 26.36
CA PRO A 403 2.31 3.67 27.25
C PRO A 403 2.38 4.04 28.74
N SER A 404 3.02 5.16 29.10
CA SER A 404 2.99 5.71 30.45
C SER A 404 1.73 6.54 30.75
N ARG A 405 0.99 6.94 29.71
CA ARG A 405 -0.29 7.66 29.80
C ARG A 405 -1.45 6.72 29.48
N PRO A 406 -2.52 6.70 30.30
CA PRO A 406 -3.72 5.95 29.93
C PRO A 406 -4.43 6.58 28.74
N GLY A 407 -4.67 5.79 27.69
CA GLY A 407 -5.37 6.23 26.50
C GLY A 407 -4.57 5.94 25.24
N LEU A 408 -4.95 6.59 24.15
CA LEU A 408 -4.21 6.60 22.89
C LEU A 408 -3.74 8.02 22.61
N GLU A 409 -2.76 8.14 21.72
CA GLU A 409 -2.23 9.42 21.26
C GLU A 409 -2.32 9.55 19.73
N VAL A 410 -2.28 10.80 19.28
CA VAL A 410 -2.21 11.18 17.88
C VAL A 410 -0.90 11.92 17.62
N PHE A 411 -0.04 11.36 16.79
CA PHE A 411 1.07 12.10 16.18
C PHE A 411 0.71 12.49 14.74
N LYS A 412 0.84 13.76 14.39
CA LYS A 412 0.55 14.26 13.04
C LYS A 412 1.51 15.36 12.61
N VAL A 413 1.82 15.39 11.32
CA VAL A 413 2.55 16.47 10.66
C VAL A 413 1.61 17.46 9.97
N ASN A 414 2.05 18.71 9.77
CA ASN A 414 1.24 19.75 9.15
C ASN A 414 1.94 20.32 7.90
N GLU A 415 1.14 20.65 6.88
CA GLU A 415 1.64 21.23 5.61
C GLU A 415 1.75 22.77 5.69
N HIS A 416 0.93 23.40 6.52
CA HIS A 416 0.85 24.86 6.59
C HIS A 416 2.04 25.47 7.33
N THR A 417 2.79 26.35 6.66
CA THR A 417 4.02 26.96 7.18
C THR A 417 3.81 27.85 8.42
N ASN A 418 2.57 28.28 8.71
CA ASN A 418 2.20 29.03 9.90
C ASN A 418 1.73 28.15 11.07
N LYS A 419 1.69 26.82 10.90
CA LYS A 419 1.40 25.84 11.96
C LYS A 419 2.69 25.17 12.42
N PRO A 420 2.72 24.62 13.65
CA PRO A 420 3.75 23.67 14.05
C PRO A 420 4.02 22.65 12.95
N THR A 421 5.27 22.30 12.67
CA THR A 421 5.55 21.29 11.64
C THR A 421 5.00 19.90 12.01
N SER A 422 4.81 19.64 13.29
CA SER A 422 4.13 18.47 13.83
C SER A 422 3.58 18.73 15.24
N TYR A 423 2.65 17.89 15.67
CA TYR A 423 2.14 17.86 17.03
C TYR A 423 1.90 16.43 17.51
N PHE A 424 1.80 16.30 18.82
CA PHE A 424 1.43 15.08 19.52
C PHE A 424 0.33 15.43 20.53
N ALA A 425 -0.77 14.68 20.50
CA ALA A 425 -1.96 15.00 21.29
C ALA A 425 -2.57 13.75 21.93
N ASP A 426 -3.27 13.96 23.03
CA ASP A 426 -4.18 12.98 23.61
C ASP A 426 -5.33 12.68 22.62
N ALA A 427 -5.54 11.41 22.26
CA ALA A 427 -6.51 11.04 21.24
C ALA A 427 -7.96 11.14 21.72
N ARG A 428 -8.22 11.11 23.03
CA ARG A 428 -9.58 11.26 23.60
C ARG A 428 -10.05 12.70 23.53
N THR A 429 -9.16 13.65 23.81
CA THR A 429 -9.52 15.04 24.09
C THR A 429 -9.00 16.03 23.04
N GLY A 430 -8.02 15.62 22.23
CA GLY A 430 -7.29 16.52 21.34
C GLY A 430 -6.38 17.50 22.09
N GLU A 431 -6.13 17.30 23.39
CA GLU A 431 -5.17 18.10 24.15
C GLU A 431 -3.78 17.93 23.55
N VAL A 432 -3.22 19.00 23.01
CA VAL A 432 -1.88 19.00 22.44
C VAL A 432 -0.85 18.94 23.56
N LEU A 433 -0.15 17.81 23.65
CA LEU A 433 0.85 17.52 24.69
C LEU A 433 2.19 18.18 24.35
N TRP A 434 2.57 18.20 23.07
CA TRP A 434 3.71 18.96 22.58
C TRP A 434 3.60 19.26 21.08
N THR A 435 4.39 20.25 20.65
CA THR A 435 4.49 20.69 19.26
C THR A 435 5.94 20.95 18.87
N THR A 436 6.24 20.86 17.59
CA THR A 436 7.49 21.37 17.02
C THR A 436 7.33 22.81 16.50
N PRO A 437 8.43 23.52 16.20
CA PRO A 437 8.35 24.86 15.60
C PRO A 437 7.62 24.87 14.25
N ALA A 438 7.02 26.01 13.93
CA ALA A 438 6.44 26.30 12.61
C ALA A 438 7.52 26.73 11.59
N GLY A 439 7.14 26.80 10.31
CA GLY A 439 7.94 27.48 9.28
C GLY A 439 8.11 26.73 7.96
N TYR A 440 7.70 25.46 7.90
CA TYR A 440 7.91 24.60 6.73
C TYR A 440 6.70 23.69 6.52
N ASP A 441 6.47 23.31 5.27
CA ASP A 441 5.68 22.10 4.99
C ASP A 441 6.43 20.89 5.56
N ASN A 442 5.74 20.05 6.32
CA ASN A 442 6.24 18.79 6.82
C ASN A 442 5.48 17.62 6.18
N GLY A 443 5.83 17.31 4.93
CA GLY A 443 5.11 16.31 4.13
C GLY A 443 5.26 14.84 4.56
N ARG A 444 6.03 14.53 5.62
CA ARG A 444 6.19 13.18 6.18
C ARG A 444 6.44 13.20 7.68
N GLY A 445 5.83 12.26 8.40
CA GLY A 445 6.18 11.95 9.78
C GLY A 445 5.78 10.53 10.14
N VAL A 446 6.46 9.97 11.12
CA VAL A 446 6.19 8.64 11.67
C VAL A 446 6.26 8.70 13.19
N SER A 447 5.38 7.94 13.86
CA SER A 447 5.56 7.61 15.26
C SER A 447 5.40 6.11 15.52
N ALA A 448 6.41 5.49 16.12
CA ALA A 448 6.43 4.08 16.52
C ALA A 448 7.61 3.81 17.46
N ASP A 449 7.50 2.77 18.29
CA ASP A 449 8.64 2.21 19.04
C ASP A 449 9.55 1.48 18.04
N ILE A 450 10.68 2.09 17.72
CA ILE A 450 11.69 1.55 16.81
C ILE A 450 13.00 1.22 17.54
N TRP A 451 13.07 1.51 18.84
CA TRP A 451 14.27 1.37 19.65
C TRP A 451 13.95 1.02 21.10
N ALA A 452 14.41 -0.16 21.52
CA ALA A 452 14.15 -0.69 22.87
C ALA A 452 14.72 0.15 24.02
N GLY A 453 15.53 1.17 23.73
CA GLY A 453 16.04 2.12 24.73
C GLY A 453 15.05 3.24 25.10
N SER A 454 13.89 3.28 24.45
CA SER A 454 12.90 4.33 24.64
C SER A 454 11.76 3.94 25.58
N PRO A 455 11.11 4.94 26.21
CA PRO A 455 9.99 4.71 27.12
C PRO A 455 8.64 4.45 26.41
N GLY A 456 8.61 4.47 25.08
CA GLY A 456 7.43 4.38 24.23
C GLY A 456 7.81 4.74 22.80
N ALA A 457 6.83 5.09 21.96
CA ALA A 457 7.06 5.39 20.56
C ALA A 457 7.93 6.64 20.32
N GLU A 458 8.92 6.51 19.45
CA GLU A 458 9.62 7.65 18.88
C GLU A 458 8.68 8.42 17.95
N SER A 459 8.97 9.69 17.72
CA SER A 459 8.35 10.55 16.71
C SER A 459 9.43 11.26 15.91
N TRP A 460 9.40 11.13 14.58
CA TRP A 460 10.32 11.83 13.68
C TRP A 460 9.62 12.26 12.39
N SER A 461 10.15 13.27 11.70
CA SER A 461 9.47 13.86 10.53
C SER A 461 10.44 14.48 9.54
N SER A 462 10.01 14.77 8.32
CA SER A 462 10.89 15.35 7.28
C SER A 462 11.48 16.70 7.66
N SER A 463 10.75 17.51 8.44
CA SER A 463 11.11 18.89 8.78
C SER A 463 11.69 19.06 10.18
N ASP A 464 11.69 18.01 11.00
CA ASP A 464 12.41 17.99 12.28
C ASP A 464 13.72 17.19 12.17
N GLY A 465 14.80 17.76 12.68
CA GLY A 465 16.10 17.09 12.75
C GLY A 465 16.20 16.09 13.92
N ALA A 466 15.38 16.28 14.95
CA ALA A 466 15.35 15.45 16.15
C ALA A 466 14.53 14.16 15.96
N VAL A 467 14.86 13.15 16.76
CA VAL A 467 13.98 12.02 17.06
C VAL A 467 13.47 12.25 18.47
N ARG A 468 12.16 12.38 18.62
CA ARG A 468 11.54 12.73 19.90
C ARG A 468 10.95 11.50 20.56
N GLY A 469 11.11 11.38 21.87
CA GLY A 469 10.32 10.42 22.65
C GLY A 469 8.87 10.88 22.85
N PRO A 470 8.03 10.08 23.52
CA PRO A 470 6.62 10.40 23.75
C PRO A 470 6.38 11.74 24.46
N GLY A 471 7.30 12.14 25.35
CA GLY A 471 7.27 13.45 26.03
C GLY A 471 7.76 14.63 25.19
N GLY A 472 8.03 14.46 23.90
CA GLY A 472 8.47 15.52 22.98
C GLY A 472 9.93 15.95 23.09
N THR A 473 10.69 15.30 23.98
CA THR A 473 12.11 15.59 24.20
C THR A 473 12.95 14.98 23.09
N ASP A 474 13.92 15.73 22.55
CA ASP A 474 14.91 15.19 21.61
C ASP A 474 15.78 14.15 22.33
N LEU A 475 15.79 12.92 21.82
CA LEU A 475 16.52 11.79 22.39
C LEU A 475 18.02 11.85 22.07
N GLY A 476 18.45 12.73 21.15
CA GLY A 476 19.87 12.85 20.77
C GLY A 476 20.42 11.63 20.01
N ILE A 477 19.52 10.84 19.40
CA ILE A 477 19.85 9.65 18.61
C ILE A 477 19.80 9.95 17.11
N ALA A 478 20.44 9.11 16.29
CA ALA A 478 20.43 9.28 14.85
C ALA A 478 19.00 9.19 14.27
N LYS A 479 18.68 10.04 13.31
CA LYS A 479 17.37 10.01 12.65
C LYS A 479 17.24 8.76 11.76
N PRO A 480 16.10 8.05 11.80
CA PRO A 480 15.81 6.95 10.88
C PRO A 480 15.98 7.36 9.41
N SER A 481 16.46 6.45 8.58
CA SER A 481 16.67 6.69 7.14
C SER A 481 15.36 6.77 6.34
N SER A 482 14.25 6.31 6.92
CA SER A 482 12.92 6.34 6.31
C SER A 482 11.92 7.14 7.14
N ILE A 483 10.95 7.74 6.46
CA ILE A 483 9.79 8.44 7.04
C ILE A 483 8.56 8.05 6.22
N ASN A 484 8.17 6.78 6.29
CA ASN A 484 7.11 6.19 5.47
C ASN A 484 6.29 5.13 6.23
N GLY A 485 6.40 3.86 5.86
CA GLY A 485 5.70 2.75 6.50
C GLY A 485 6.49 2.14 7.65
N LEU A 486 5.82 1.24 8.35
CA LEU A 486 6.33 0.48 9.47
C LEU A 486 5.98 -0.99 9.27
N VAL A 487 6.78 -1.88 9.83
CA VAL A 487 6.56 -3.33 9.75
C VAL A 487 7.19 -4.01 10.97
N TRP A 488 6.46 -4.83 11.71
CA TRP A 488 7.07 -5.80 12.63
C TRP A 488 7.59 -6.97 11.82
N TRP A 489 8.91 -7.07 11.67
CA TRP A 489 9.54 -8.00 10.75
C TRP A 489 10.47 -8.98 11.45
N ASP A 490 11.32 -8.54 12.37
CA ASP A 490 12.31 -9.41 13.00
C ASP A 490 11.76 -10.17 14.23
N ALA A 491 12.58 -10.39 15.25
CA ALA A 491 12.24 -11.26 16.37
C ALA A 491 11.85 -10.50 17.64
N ASP A 492 12.17 -9.22 17.72
CA ASP A 492 11.99 -8.41 18.92
C ASP A 492 10.71 -7.56 18.82
N PRO A 493 10.31 -6.86 19.90
CA PRO A 493 9.02 -6.15 19.92
C PRO A 493 9.08 -4.75 19.30
N VAL A 494 10.25 -4.24 18.94
CA VAL A 494 10.33 -2.93 18.29
C VAL A 494 10.08 -3.07 16.81
N ARG A 495 9.59 -2.00 16.19
CA ARG A 495 9.07 -2.00 14.82
C ARG A 495 10.15 -1.59 13.83
N GLU A 496 10.21 -2.29 12.69
CA GLU A 496 11.12 -1.96 11.60
C GLU A 496 10.54 -0.88 10.69
N LEU A 497 11.44 -0.27 9.93
CA LEU A 497 11.16 0.77 8.94
C LEU A 497 10.85 0.13 7.59
N LEU A 498 9.72 0.50 6.98
CA LEU A 498 9.32 0.07 5.64
C LEU A 498 9.31 1.26 4.67
N ASP A 499 10.13 1.20 3.62
CA ASP A 499 10.16 2.24 2.59
C ASP A 499 10.52 1.68 1.22
N HIS A 500 9.89 2.19 0.16
CA HIS A 500 10.09 1.69 -1.19
C HIS A 500 9.91 0.16 -1.25
N ILE A 501 11.02 -0.56 -1.41
CA ILE A 501 11.12 -2.02 -1.50
C ILE A 501 12.03 -2.57 -0.38
N LYS A 502 12.12 -1.85 0.74
CA LYS A 502 13.19 -1.99 1.72
C LYS A 502 12.59 -2.10 3.13
N ILE A 503 13.09 -3.07 3.90
CA ILE A 503 12.83 -3.20 5.35
C ILE A 503 14.16 -3.02 6.07
N SER A 504 14.21 -2.12 7.05
CA SER A 504 15.45 -1.83 7.80
C SER A 504 15.19 -1.79 9.29
N LYS A 505 16.09 -2.39 10.07
CA LYS A 505 16.13 -2.28 11.53
C LYS A 505 16.80 -0.97 11.91
N TYR A 506 16.15 -0.20 12.75
CA TYR A 506 16.73 1.03 13.27
C TYR A 506 17.78 0.72 14.35
N SER A 507 18.82 1.56 14.42
CA SER A 507 19.66 1.68 15.62
C SER A 507 20.12 3.13 15.80
N PRO A 508 20.45 3.56 17.04
CA PRO A 508 20.99 4.91 17.29
C PRO A 508 22.29 5.22 16.52
N THR A 509 22.99 4.19 16.03
CA THR A 509 24.24 4.31 15.26
C THR A 509 24.05 4.18 13.75
N GLY A 510 22.82 3.97 13.28
CA GLY A 510 22.46 3.81 11.87
C GLY A 510 21.66 2.55 11.59
N ASP A 511 20.86 2.60 10.52
CA ASP A 511 19.93 1.53 10.18
C ASP A 511 20.63 0.34 9.50
N ALA A 512 20.21 -0.87 9.86
CA ALA A 512 20.64 -2.11 9.24
C ALA A 512 19.57 -2.61 8.26
N ARG A 513 19.97 -2.88 7.01
CA ARG A 513 19.06 -3.43 5.99
C ARG A 513 18.76 -4.91 6.28
N LEU A 514 17.48 -5.25 6.48
CA LEU A 514 17.02 -6.64 6.66
C LEU A 514 16.55 -7.26 5.34
N LEU A 515 15.77 -6.52 4.55
CA LEU A 515 15.26 -6.98 3.26
C LEU A 515 15.34 -5.88 2.20
N THR A 516 15.85 -6.21 1.02
CA THR A 516 15.59 -5.44 -0.21
C THR A 516 14.86 -6.35 -1.17
N GLY A 517 13.61 -6.01 -1.50
CA GLY A 517 12.78 -6.77 -2.43
C GLY A 517 13.45 -6.90 -3.79
N SER A 518 13.60 -8.13 -4.28
CA SER A 518 14.18 -8.40 -5.59
C SER A 518 13.08 -8.52 -6.64
N GLY A 519 13.25 -7.89 -7.80
CA GLY A 519 12.28 -7.99 -8.91
C GLY A 519 10.90 -7.37 -8.63
N VAL A 520 10.78 -6.52 -7.61
CA VAL A 520 9.53 -5.85 -7.22
C VAL A 520 9.64 -4.35 -7.32
N ASN A 521 8.48 -3.67 -7.29
CA ASN A 521 8.40 -2.21 -7.28
C ASN A 521 7.44 -1.72 -6.18
N SER A 522 7.76 -0.53 -5.67
CA SER A 522 6.80 0.27 -4.89
C SER A 522 5.80 1.00 -5.81
N ASN A 523 4.74 1.51 -5.18
CA ASN A 523 3.63 2.21 -5.82
C ASN A 523 3.68 3.72 -5.55
N ASN A 524 2.82 4.47 -6.25
CA ASN A 524 2.47 5.86 -5.92
C ASN A 524 3.64 6.86 -5.94
N THR A 525 4.58 6.68 -6.87
CA THR A 525 5.70 7.60 -7.12
C THR A 525 6.46 7.93 -5.82
N SER A 526 6.59 9.18 -5.41
CA SER A 526 7.39 9.54 -4.23
C SER A 526 6.83 8.98 -2.93
N LYS A 527 5.54 8.62 -2.86
CA LYS A 527 4.96 7.95 -1.68
C LYS A 527 5.51 6.55 -1.49
N SER A 528 5.90 5.88 -2.58
CA SER A 528 6.69 4.65 -2.55
C SER A 528 6.13 3.56 -1.63
N ASN A 529 4.80 3.40 -1.66
CA ASN A 529 4.08 2.46 -0.83
C ASN A 529 4.32 1.00 -1.28
N ALA A 530 4.23 0.07 -0.34
CA ALA A 530 3.89 -1.31 -0.67
C ALA A 530 2.49 -1.35 -1.31
N ALA A 531 2.15 -2.47 -1.97
CA ALA A 531 0.75 -2.69 -2.37
C ALA A 531 -0.13 -2.90 -1.13
N LEU A 532 0.41 -3.60 -0.14
CA LEU A 532 -0.15 -3.83 1.18
C LEU A 532 0.97 -4.19 2.16
N SER A 533 0.83 -3.84 3.43
CA SER A 533 1.60 -4.43 4.53
C SER A 533 0.69 -4.75 5.71
N GLY A 534 0.85 -5.92 6.31
CA GLY A 534 0.20 -6.31 7.56
C GLY A 534 0.31 -7.81 7.85
N ASP A 535 -0.03 -8.23 9.06
CA ASP A 535 -0.14 -9.65 9.47
C ASP A 535 -1.31 -10.29 8.73
N ILE A 536 -1.05 -10.84 7.54
CA ILE A 536 -2.08 -11.48 6.72
C ILE A 536 -1.89 -12.99 6.68
N LEU A 537 -0.76 -13.52 7.12
CA LEU A 537 -0.43 -14.93 7.20
C LEU A 537 0.56 -15.13 8.37
N GLY A 538 0.86 -16.38 8.70
CA GLY A 538 1.92 -16.69 9.66
C GLY A 538 1.58 -16.27 11.09
N ASP A 539 2.61 -15.87 11.85
CA ASP A 539 2.44 -15.38 13.22
C ASP A 539 2.13 -13.88 13.23
N TRP A 540 2.28 -13.22 14.39
CA TRP A 540 1.89 -11.82 14.57
C TRP A 540 2.65 -10.78 13.74
N ARG A 541 3.72 -11.20 13.05
CA ARG A 541 4.57 -10.31 12.27
C ARG A 541 3.98 -10.03 10.91
N GLU A 542 4.31 -8.87 10.38
CA GLU A 542 3.63 -8.30 9.24
C GLU A 542 4.27 -8.77 7.93
N GLU A 543 3.48 -9.36 7.02
CA GLU A 543 3.89 -9.54 5.64
C GLU A 543 3.97 -8.19 4.92
N VAL A 544 4.80 -8.15 3.87
CA VAL A 544 4.85 -7.03 2.92
C VAL A 544 4.58 -7.53 1.51
N VAL A 545 3.64 -6.90 0.84
CA VAL A 545 3.21 -7.25 -0.52
C VAL A 545 3.63 -6.15 -1.48
N TRP A 546 4.44 -6.49 -2.47
CA TRP A 546 4.77 -5.60 -3.58
C TRP A 546 4.36 -6.22 -4.91
N ARG A 547 4.02 -5.40 -5.89
CA ARG A 547 3.93 -5.89 -7.27
C ARG A 547 5.31 -6.24 -7.80
N THR A 548 5.39 -7.26 -8.66
CA THR A 548 6.59 -7.46 -9.47
C THR A 548 6.81 -6.27 -10.41
N TRP A 549 8.05 -6.04 -10.83
CA TRP A 549 8.39 -4.87 -11.65
C TRP A 549 7.59 -4.81 -12.96
N ASP A 550 7.24 -5.98 -13.50
CA ASP A 550 6.45 -6.19 -14.72
C ASP A 550 4.93 -6.32 -14.47
N ASN A 551 4.49 -6.28 -13.21
CA ASN A 551 3.10 -6.42 -12.76
C ASN A 551 2.46 -7.79 -13.00
N THR A 552 3.27 -8.83 -13.28
CA THR A 552 2.77 -10.19 -13.51
C THR A 552 2.37 -10.92 -12.23
N ALA A 553 2.79 -10.44 -11.06
CA ALA A 553 2.38 -10.99 -9.77
C ALA A 553 2.33 -9.92 -8.66
N LEU A 554 1.56 -10.22 -7.61
CA LEU A 554 1.84 -9.68 -6.27
C LEU A 554 2.81 -10.64 -5.57
N ARG A 555 3.90 -10.10 -5.05
CA ARG A 555 4.92 -10.84 -4.29
C ARG A 555 4.75 -10.59 -2.81
N ILE A 556 4.43 -11.64 -2.07
CA ILE A 556 4.28 -11.67 -0.63
C ILE A 556 5.61 -12.06 -0.01
N TYR A 557 6.14 -11.21 0.85
CA TYR A 557 7.28 -11.52 1.71
C TYR A 557 6.78 -11.74 3.13
N SER A 558 7.19 -12.85 3.74
CA SER A 558 7.02 -13.14 5.16
C SER A 558 8.38 -13.32 5.82
N THR A 559 8.44 -13.12 7.13
CA THR A 559 9.70 -13.03 7.88
C THR A 559 10.46 -14.37 7.96
N PRO A 560 11.79 -14.36 7.76
CA PRO A 560 12.64 -15.54 7.97
C PRO A 560 13.22 -15.63 9.40
N TYR A 561 12.85 -14.73 10.31
CA TYR A 561 13.44 -14.63 11.64
C TYR A 561 12.63 -15.46 12.65
N PHE A 562 13.29 -16.24 13.50
CA PHE A 562 12.61 -16.95 14.59
C PHE A 562 12.35 -15.99 15.76
N THR A 563 11.19 -16.07 16.41
CA THR A 563 10.88 -15.29 17.63
C THR A 563 10.33 -16.17 18.76
N ASP A 564 10.72 -15.85 20.00
CA ASP A 564 10.12 -16.42 21.21
C ASP A 564 8.88 -15.63 21.68
N LEU A 565 8.47 -14.59 20.94
CA LEU A 565 7.30 -13.81 21.23
C LEU A 565 6.04 -14.48 20.67
N ARG A 566 4.95 -14.37 21.43
CA ARG A 566 3.67 -14.94 21.10
C ARG A 566 2.58 -13.91 21.31
N LEU A 567 1.88 -13.60 20.23
CA LEU A 567 0.78 -12.65 20.22
C LEU A 567 -0.35 -13.24 19.37
N ILE A 568 -1.58 -12.87 19.71
CA ILE A 568 -2.73 -13.09 18.84
C ILE A 568 -2.45 -12.35 17.52
N THR A 569 -2.88 -12.93 16.39
CA THR A 569 -2.79 -12.24 15.08
C THR A 569 -3.34 -10.81 15.19
N LEU A 570 -2.61 -9.85 14.66
CA LEU A 570 -2.97 -8.43 14.70
C LEU A 570 -4.29 -8.17 13.95
N MET A 571 -4.70 -9.04 13.04
CA MET A 571 -6.02 -8.95 12.38
C MET A 571 -7.21 -9.19 13.31
N HIS A 572 -6.99 -9.70 14.52
CA HIS A 572 -7.99 -9.76 15.57
C HIS A 572 -7.95 -8.58 16.55
N ASP A 573 -7.00 -7.65 16.39
CA ASP A 573 -7.09 -6.32 16.98
C ASP A 573 -7.90 -5.42 16.02
N THR A 574 -9.10 -5.00 16.41
CA THR A 574 -10.00 -4.31 15.47
C THR A 574 -9.50 -2.95 15.02
N GLN A 575 -8.68 -2.26 15.82
CA GLN A 575 -8.03 -1.01 15.41
C GLN A 575 -7.00 -1.26 14.30
N TYR A 576 -6.13 -2.26 14.49
CA TYR A 576 -5.17 -2.69 13.49
C TYR A 576 -5.88 -3.18 12.21
N ARG A 577 -6.91 -4.02 12.35
CA ARG A 577 -7.65 -4.62 11.22
C ARG A 577 -8.40 -3.58 10.39
N THR A 578 -9.00 -2.58 11.02
CA THR A 578 -9.57 -1.42 10.31
C THR A 578 -8.45 -0.57 9.68
N GLY A 579 -7.30 -0.46 10.35
CA GLY A 579 -6.00 -0.02 9.81
C GLY A 579 -5.68 -0.59 8.43
N VAL A 580 -5.68 -1.91 8.34
CA VAL A 580 -5.43 -2.63 7.09
C VAL A 580 -6.51 -2.35 6.03
N ALA A 581 -7.77 -2.15 6.45
CA ALA A 581 -8.86 -1.81 5.53
C ALA A 581 -8.71 -0.39 4.93
N TRP A 582 -8.35 0.61 5.73
CA TRP A 582 -8.18 1.99 5.25
C TRP A 582 -6.79 2.26 4.67
N GLN A 583 -5.84 1.32 4.72
CA GLN A 583 -4.47 1.53 4.23
C GLN A 583 -4.40 2.04 2.77
N ASN A 584 -5.37 1.71 1.92
CA ASN A 584 -5.45 2.20 0.53
C ASN A 584 -6.04 3.62 0.38
N SER A 585 -6.54 4.22 1.46
CA SER A 585 -7.24 5.51 1.44
C SER A 585 -6.27 6.69 1.33
N GLY A 586 -6.35 7.43 0.24
CA GLY A 586 -5.59 8.67 0.04
C GLY A 586 -4.08 8.44 -0.05
N TYR A 587 -3.32 8.91 0.95
CA TYR A 587 -1.90 8.59 1.10
C TYR A 587 -1.73 7.54 2.20
N ASN A 588 -1.42 6.31 1.78
CA ASN A 588 -1.35 5.12 2.63
C ASN A 588 -0.50 5.39 3.89
N GLN A 589 -1.07 5.12 5.07
CA GLN A 589 -0.36 5.16 6.37
C GLN A 589 -0.25 3.74 6.94
N PRO A 590 0.77 3.44 7.76
CA PRO A 590 0.90 2.13 8.41
C PRO A 590 -0.23 1.89 9.43
N PRO A 591 -0.72 0.64 9.58
CA PRO A 591 -1.70 0.30 10.61
C PRO A 591 -1.05 0.31 12.00
N HIS A 592 -1.84 0.63 13.03
CA HIS A 592 -1.44 0.61 14.44
C HIS A 592 -2.46 -0.20 15.26
N PRO A 593 -2.00 -1.07 16.17
CA PRO A 593 -2.88 -1.76 17.10
C PRO A 593 -3.39 -0.85 18.21
N SER A 594 -4.43 -1.29 18.91
CA SER A 594 -5.02 -0.60 20.06
C SER A 594 -4.14 -0.60 21.33
N PHE A 595 -2.94 -1.16 21.26
CA PHE A 595 -2.06 -1.39 22.40
C PHE A 595 -0.59 -1.21 22.05
N ASP A 596 0.23 -0.90 23.05
CA ASP A 596 1.69 -1.02 22.93
C ASP A 596 2.14 -2.49 23.01
N LEU A 597 2.90 -2.94 22.01
CA LEU A 597 3.33 -4.33 21.89
C LEU A 597 4.25 -4.74 23.04
N ALA A 598 5.21 -3.89 23.41
CA ALA A 598 6.16 -4.16 24.49
C ALA A 598 5.44 -4.35 25.83
N THR A 599 4.42 -3.53 26.11
CA THR A 599 3.58 -3.59 27.30
C THR A 599 2.75 -4.88 27.35
N VAL A 600 2.12 -5.28 26.24
CA VAL A 600 1.36 -6.53 26.18
C VAL A 600 2.25 -7.75 26.43
N LEU A 601 3.44 -7.77 25.82
CA LEU A 601 4.40 -8.86 26.00
C LEU A 601 4.95 -8.91 27.42
N ALA A 602 5.21 -7.75 28.06
CA ALA A 602 5.61 -7.68 29.46
C ALA A 602 4.53 -8.26 30.39
N LYS A 603 3.24 -7.91 30.18
CA LYS A 603 2.12 -8.46 30.95
C LYS A 603 1.97 -9.98 30.78
N ALA A 604 2.23 -10.52 29.60
CA ALA A 604 2.19 -11.96 29.34
C ALA A 604 3.28 -12.75 30.09
N THR A 605 4.40 -12.12 30.47
CA THR A 605 5.49 -12.76 31.23
C THR A 605 5.28 -12.79 32.74
N VAL A 606 4.31 -12.03 33.29
CA VAL A 606 3.94 -12.10 34.70
C VAL A 606 2.99 -13.28 34.86
N PRO A 607 3.32 -14.32 35.65
CA PRO A 607 2.38 -15.40 35.91
C PRO A 607 1.12 -14.79 36.52
N THR A 608 -0.02 -14.96 35.87
CA THR A 608 -1.31 -14.78 36.55
C THR A 608 -1.23 -15.60 37.84
N PRO A 609 -1.49 -15.03 39.03
CA PRO A 609 -1.39 -15.79 40.27
C PRO A 609 -2.26 -17.02 40.12
N THR A 610 -1.63 -18.19 40.23
CA THR A 610 -2.31 -19.48 40.19
C THR A 610 -3.52 -19.38 41.12
N PRO A 611 -4.75 -19.73 40.68
CA PRO A 611 -5.87 -19.82 41.60
C PRO A 611 -5.42 -20.71 42.76
N THR A 612 -5.48 -20.15 43.97
CA THR A 612 -4.96 -20.82 45.16
C THR A 612 -5.68 -22.16 45.29
N ALA A 613 -4.94 -23.27 45.20
CA ALA A 613 -5.46 -24.64 45.31
C ALA A 613 -5.88 -25.02 46.75
N THR A 614 -6.17 -24.03 47.59
CA THR A 614 -6.59 -24.24 48.98
C THR A 614 -8.08 -23.95 49.06
N PRO A 615 -8.96 -24.97 49.19
CA PRO A 615 -10.36 -24.73 49.47
C PRO A 615 -10.48 -23.96 50.79
N THR A 616 -11.27 -22.88 50.79
CA THR A 616 -11.64 -22.16 52.02
C THR A 616 -12.35 -23.14 52.94
N ALA A 617 -11.72 -23.47 54.06
CA ALA A 617 -12.24 -24.38 55.07
C ALA A 617 -13.30 -23.71 55.96
N THR A 618 -14.38 -23.19 55.38
CA THR A 618 -15.56 -22.80 56.17
C THR A 618 -16.84 -22.97 55.33
N PRO A 619 -17.74 -23.91 55.66
CA PRO A 619 -19.01 -24.04 54.97
C PRO A 619 -19.94 -22.88 55.34
N THR A 620 -20.51 -22.21 54.34
CA THR A 620 -21.64 -21.30 54.57
C THR A 620 -22.90 -22.14 54.79
N ALA A 621 -23.48 -22.01 55.97
CA ALA A 621 -24.74 -22.64 56.32
C ALA A 621 -25.91 -21.84 55.76
N THR A 622 -26.70 -22.43 54.86
CA THR A 622 -28.18 -22.61 54.93
C THR A 622 -28.72 -22.94 53.53
N PRO A 623 -29.51 -24.02 53.37
CA PRO A 623 -30.02 -24.47 52.08
C PRO A 623 -31.37 -23.80 51.74
N THR A 624 -31.61 -23.53 50.46
CA THR A 624 -32.96 -23.30 49.95
C THR A 624 -33.43 -24.53 49.16
N ALA A 625 -34.57 -25.05 49.57
CA ALA A 625 -35.20 -26.27 49.08
C ALA A 625 -36.05 -26.03 47.83
N THR A 626 -35.93 -26.91 46.83
CA THR A 626 -36.98 -27.83 46.31
C THR A 626 -36.74 -28.14 44.81
N PRO A 627 -36.94 -29.39 44.33
CA PRO A 627 -36.31 -29.90 43.11
C PRO A 627 -37.25 -30.16 41.90
N THR A 628 -36.58 -30.37 40.76
CA THR A 628 -36.91 -31.19 39.57
C THR A 628 -38.05 -30.76 38.63
N LEU A 629 -37.69 -30.60 37.34
CA LEU A 629 -38.32 -31.31 36.23
C LEU A 629 -37.30 -31.72 35.14
N LYS A 630 -37.05 -33.04 35.08
CA LYS A 630 -36.91 -33.96 33.94
C LYS A 630 -36.04 -33.58 32.71
N PRO A 631 -35.03 -34.42 32.34
CA PRO A 631 -34.29 -34.31 31.08
C PRO A 631 -35.13 -34.78 29.87
N ALA A 632 -35.05 -34.06 28.75
CA ALA A 632 -35.57 -34.50 27.46
C ALA A 632 -34.60 -35.53 26.82
N PRO A 633 -35.11 -36.59 26.16
CA PRO A 633 -34.33 -37.79 25.86
C PRO A 633 -33.64 -37.77 24.48
N ALA A 634 -32.58 -38.57 24.38
CA ALA A 634 -31.82 -38.86 23.18
C ALA A 634 -32.67 -39.55 22.07
N PRO A 635 -32.39 -39.32 20.78
CA PRO A 635 -32.99 -40.08 19.70
C PRO A 635 -32.26 -41.41 19.48
N ALA A 636 -33.01 -42.51 19.41
CA ALA A 636 -32.58 -43.83 18.94
C ALA A 636 -33.75 -44.50 18.18
N PRO A 637 -33.56 -45.67 17.56
CA PRO A 637 -33.08 -45.91 16.19
C PRO A 637 -34.20 -46.44 15.24
N ALA A 638 -33.90 -46.58 13.94
CA ALA A 638 -34.80 -47.12 12.89
C ALA A 638 -35.25 -48.59 13.14
N PRO A 639 -36.35 -49.08 12.51
CA PRO A 639 -36.18 -50.00 11.36
C PRO A 639 -37.36 -50.11 10.34
N ALA A 640 -37.05 -50.50 9.09
CA ALA A 640 -37.56 -51.70 8.38
C ALA A 640 -37.61 -51.55 6.82
N THR A 641 -36.84 -52.40 6.15
CA THR A 641 -36.74 -52.78 4.71
C THR A 641 -37.98 -53.58 4.23
N PRO A 642 -38.27 -53.82 2.90
CA PRO A 642 -37.33 -54.39 1.92
C PRO A 642 -37.38 -53.89 0.43
N THR A 643 -36.18 -53.73 -0.10
CA THR A 643 -35.58 -54.24 -1.36
C THR A 643 -36.43 -54.68 -2.57
N THR A 644 -36.10 -54.11 -3.74
CA THR A 644 -35.79 -54.86 -4.98
C THR A 644 -34.59 -54.23 -5.71
N THR A 645 -33.46 -54.95 -5.75
CA THR A 645 -32.20 -54.76 -6.53
C THR A 645 -32.48 -55.02 -8.04
N PRO A 646 -31.74 -54.49 -9.07
CA PRO A 646 -30.29 -54.32 -9.11
C PRO A 646 -29.66 -53.07 -9.78
N THR A 647 -28.37 -52.92 -9.47
CA THR A 647 -27.36 -51.91 -9.84
C THR A 647 -26.89 -51.95 -11.30
N ALA A 648 -26.56 -50.78 -11.87
CA ALA A 648 -25.31 -50.53 -12.61
C ALA A 648 -25.05 -49.00 -12.81
N THR A 649 -24.04 -48.48 -12.10
CA THR A 649 -23.12 -47.37 -12.48
C THR A 649 -23.66 -45.96 -12.79
N PRO A 650 -23.26 -44.90 -12.02
CA PRO A 650 -23.23 -43.53 -12.53
C PRO A 650 -21.81 -43.12 -12.94
N THR A 651 -21.63 -42.74 -14.20
CA THR A 651 -20.45 -42.04 -14.72
C THR A 651 -20.86 -40.63 -15.18
N ALA A 652 -20.05 -39.64 -14.80
CA ALA A 652 -19.84 -38.29 -15.32
C ALA A 652 -21.04 -37.31 -15.53
N THR A 653 -21.07 -36.31 -14.64
CA THR A 653 -21.16 -34.85 -14.89
C THR A 653 -22.20 -34.30 -15.88
N PRO A 654 -23.18 -33.48 -15.42
CA PRO A 654 -23.88 -32.53 -16.27
C PRO A 654 -23.20 -31.15 -16.28
N THR A 655 -22.78 -30.74 -17.47
CA THR A 655 -22.30 -29.42 -17.85
C THR A 655 -23.44 -28.39 -17.85
N LEU A 656 -23.26 -27.26 -17.16
CA LEU A 656 -24.06 -26.05 -17.35
C LEU A 656 -23.29 -25.07 -18.23
N LYS A 657 -23.62 -25.05 -19.53
CA LYS A 657 -23.28 -23.97 -20.45
C LYS A 657 -24.58 -23.32 -20.95
N PRO A 658 -24.86 -22.04 -20.65
CA PRO A 658 -25.94 -21.31 -21.29
C PRO A 658 -25.61 -21.03 -22.76
N ALA A 659 -26.62 -21.14 -23.63
CA ALA A 659 -26.53 -20.79 -25.05
C ALA A 659 -26.41 -19.26 -25.24
N PRO A 660 -25.55 -18.77 -26.14
CA PRO A 660 -25.49 -17.35 -26.49
C PRO A 660 -26.64 -16.93 -27.41
N ALA A 661 -27.12 -15.70 -27.20
CA ALA A 661 -28.06 -14.97 -28.04
C ALA A 661 -27.49 -14.72 -29.48
N PRO A 662 -28.35 -14.54 -30.50
CA PRO A 662 -27.93 -14.50 -31.90
C PRO A 662 -27.18 -13.20 -32.26
N ALA A 663 -26.05 -13.36 -32.96
CA ALA A 663 -25.22 -12.27 -33.47
C ALA A 663 -25.78 -11.64 -34.77
N PRO A 664 -25.56 -10.34 -35.00
CA PRO A 664 -25.98 -9.62 -36.20
C PRO A 664 -25.16 -10.00 -37.46
N ALA A 665 -25.76 -9.75 -38.63
CA ALA A 665 -25.24 -10.15 -39.94
C ALA A 665 -23.83 -9.58 -40.26
N PRO A 666 -22.96 -10.35 -40.94
CA PRO A 666 -21.57 -9.97 -41.21
C PRO A 666 -21.44 -8.95 -42.35
N ALA A 667 -20.58 -7.94 -42.12
CA ALA A 667 -20.02 -7.06 -43.14
C ALA A 667 -19.03 -7.83 -44.05
N PRO A 668 -18.81 -7.40 -45.31
CA PRO A 668 -18.00 -8.14 -46.28
C PRO A 668 -16.53 -8.26 -45.83
N ALA A 669 -15.98 -9.46 -46.01
CA ALA A 669 -14.64 -9.85 -45.56
C ALA A 669 -13.53 -9.01 -46.22
N PRO A 670 -12.53 -8.53 -45.45
CA PRO A 670 -11.28 -8.04 -46.01
C PRO A 670 -10.48 -9.20 -46.64
N ALA A 671 -9.75 -8.90 -47.71
CA ALA A 671 -8.90 -9.84 -48.43
C ALA A 671 -7.86 -10.52 -47.50
N PRO A 672 -7.52 -11.82 -47.71
CA PRO A 672 -6.60 -12.53 -46.84
C PRO A 672 -5.18 -11.94 -46.94
N ALA A 673 -4.55 -11.73 -45.79
CA ALA A 673 -3.13 -11.40 -45.69
C ALA A 673 -2.26 -12.63 -46.09
N PRO A 674 -1.10 -12.43 -46.75
CA PRO A 674 -0.27 -13.51 -47.28
C PRO A 674 0.60 -14.17 -46.21
N ALA A 675 0.81 -15.49 -46.34
CA ALA A 675 1.70 -16.29 -45.52
C ALA A 675 3.20 -15.97 -45.76
N PRO A 676 4.05 -15.92 -44.73
CA PRO A 676 5.49 -16.15 -44.87
C PRO A 676 5.77 -17.62 -44.45
N VAL A 677 6.62 -18.43 -45.09
CA VAL A 677 8.10 -18.35 -45.09
C VAL A 677 8.58 -19.62 -45.81
N ALA A 678 9.41 -19.51 -46.86
CA ALA A 678 10.30 -20.61 -47.23
C ALA A 678 11.59 -20.45 -46.41
N GLN A 679 11.82 -21.32 -45.43
CA GLN A 679 13.10 -21.37 -44.74
C GLN A 679 14.15 -21.88 -45.72
N ARG A 680 15.23 -21.12 -45.91
CA ARG A 680 16.34 -21.53 -46.77
C ARG A 680 17.19 -22.61 -46.07
N PRO A 681 17.92 -23.45 -46.82
CA PRO A 681 18.79 -24.47 -46.24
C PRO A 681 19.88 -23.93 -45.29
N ASP A 682 20.26 -22.66 -45.44
CA ASP A 682 21.22 -21.97 -44.57
C ASP A 682 20.61 -21.44 -43.25
N GLY A 683 19.33 -21.75 -43.00
CA GLY A 683 18.60 -21.33 -41.81
C GLY A 683 18.01 -19.92 -41.89
N SER A 684 18.28 -19.15 -42.94
CA SER A 684 17.68 -17.83 -43.16
C SER A 684 16.22 -17.92 -43.62
N VAL A 685 15.48 -16.82 -43.47
CA VAL A 685 14.05 -16.75 -43.78
C VAL A 685 13.77 -15.58 -44.71
N ASP A 686 13.07 -15.87 -45.80
CA ASP A 686 12.51 -14.87 -46.71
C ASP A 686 11.09 -14.48 -46.27
N PHE A 687 10.94 -13.25 -45.80
CA PHE A 687 9.65 -12.64 -45.49
C PHE A 687 9.13 -11.90 -46.72
N THR A 688 8.02 -12.37 -47.30
CA THR A 688 7.43 -11.75 -48.50
C THR A 688 6.08 -11.12 -48.19
N ARG A 689 5.95 -9.81 -48.42
CA ARG A 689 4.69 -9.07 -48.28
C ARG A 689 4.53 -8.07 -49.42
N ALA A 690 3.36 -8.04 -50.04
CA ALA A 690 3.05 -7.14 -51.16
C ALA A 690 4.09 -7.18 -52.30
N GLY A 691 4.61 -8.37 -52.64
CA GLY A 691 5.58 -8.57 -53.72
C GLY A 691 7.02 -8.15 -53.41
N ARG A 692 7.34 -7.74 -52.18
CA ARG A 692 8.71 -7.48 -51.72
C ARG A 692 9.16 -8.58 -50.77
N THR A 693 10.39 -9.04 -50.96
CA THR A 693 10.99 -10.11 -50.15
C THR A 693 12.20 -9.58 -49.39
N HIS A 694 12.23 -9.80 -48.08
CA HIS A 694 13.31 -9.43 -47.18
C HIS A 694 13.88 -10.66 -46.48
N ASN A 695 15.19 -10.89 -46.63
CA ASN A 695 15.87 -12.01 -46.01
C ASN A 695 16.41 -11.60 -44.63
N VAL A 696 16.02 -12.34 -43.60
CA VAL A 696 16.50 -12.18 -42.21
C VAL A 696 17.19 -13.47 -41.78
N ARG A 697 18.34 -13.38 -41.12
CA ARG A 697 19.20 -14.53 -40.81
C ARG A 697 19.92 -14.39 -39.46
N GLY A 698 20.57 -15.48 -39.06
CA GLY A 698 21.44 -15.54 -37.89
C GLY A 698 20.80 -15.03 -36.60
N ALA A 699 21.62 -14.43 -35.73
CA ALA A 699 21.18 -13.91 -34.44
C ALA A 699 20.10 -12.83 -34.53
N ILE A 700 20.03 -12.09 -35.65
CA ILE A 700 18.96 -11.12 -35.89
C ILE A 700 17.61 -11.84 -36.08
N LEU A 701 17.58 -12.91 -36.88
CA LEU A 701 16.38 -13.73 -37.07
C LEU A 701 15.94 -14.39 -35.76
N ASP A 702 16.89 -14.88 -34.97
CA ASP A 702 16.59 -15.51 -33.68
C ASP A 702 15.97 -14.50 -32.71
N ARG A 703 16.55 -13.29 -32.63
CA ARG A 703 15.99 -12.21 -31.81
C ARG A 703 14.61 -11.78 -32.29
N TYR A 704 14.41 -11.68 -33.60
CA TYR A 704 13.13 -11.30 -34.20
C TYR A 704 12.04 -12.36 -33.92
N ARG A 705 12.38 -13.65 -33.99
CA ARG A 705 11.46 -14.75 -33.62
C ARG A 705 11.13 -14.75 -32.13
N ALA A 706 12.09 -14.44 -31.28
CA ALA A 706 11.89 -14.38 -29.83
C ALA A 706 10.85 -13.31 -29.41
N VAL A 707 10.55 -12.36 -30.29
CA VAL A 707 9.50 -11.35 -30.10
C VAL A 707 8.30 -11.54 -31.03
N ASN A 708 7.98 -12.77 -31.40
CA ASN A 708 6.84 -13.15 -32.26
C ASN A 708 6.90 -12.67 -33.72
N GLY A 709 8.09 -12.30 -34.23
CA GLY A 709 8.29 -12.05 -35.66
C GLY A 709 7.35 -10.97 -36.23
N PRO A 710 6.70 -11.21 -37.40
CA PRO A 710 5.82 -10.23 -38.05
C PRO A 710 4.61 -9.79 -37.24
N ASP A 711 4.09 -10.66 -36.38
CA ASP A 711 2.98 -10.38 -35.49
C ASP A 711 3.44 -9.70 -34.18
N GLY A 712 4.75 -9.56 -34.02
CA GLY A 712 5.42 -8.95 -32.89
C GLY A 712 5.46 -7.43 -32.89
N PRO A 713 6.07 -6.83 -31.84
CA PRO A 713 6.14 -5.39 -31.68
C PRO A 713 6.93 -4.69 -32.80
N LEU A 714 7.86 -5.38 -33.46
CA LEU A 714 8.63 -4.83 -34.57
C LEU A 714 7.88 -4.75 -35.90
N GLY A 715 6.83 -5.56 -36.09
CA GLY A 715 6.11 -5.67 -37.37
C GLY A 715 6.95 -6.36 -38.44
N TRP A 716 6.56 -6.21 -39.70
CA TRP A 716 7.24 -6.85 -40.83
C TRP A 716 8.63 -6.26 -41.11
N PRO A 717 9.60 -7.06 -41.60
CA PRO A 717 10.90 -6.53 -42.03
C PRO A 717 10.71 -5.59 -43.22
N THR A 718 11.45 -4.48 -43.21
CA THR A 718 11.48 -3.46 -44.27
C THR A 718 12.80 -3.45 -45.03
N SER A 719 13.79 -4.22 -44.57
CA SER A 719 15.05 -4.46 -45.27
C SER A 719 15.48 -5.91 -45.12
N SER A 720 16.32 -6.41 -46.03
CA SER A 720 17.15 -7.56 -45.72
C SER A 720 18.26 -7.16 -44.74
N GLU A 721 18.91 -8.15 -44.13
CA GLU A 721 20.08 -7.90 -43.29
C GLU A 721 21.18 -7.16 -44.07
N THR A 722 21.56 -6.00 -43.55
CA THR A 722 22.53 -5.07 -44.15
C THR A 722 23.76 -4.97 -43.25
N ALA A 723 24.95 -5.08 -43.82
CA ALA A 723 26.20 -4.91 -43.09
C ALA A 723 26.38 -3.44 -42.66
N VAL A 724 26.78 -3.24 -41.40
CA VAL A 724 27.19 -1.94 -40.85
C VAL A 724 28.60 -2.07 -40.28
N ARG A 725 29.26 -0.95 -39.99
CA ARG A 725 30.62 -0.98 -39.44
C ARG A 725 30.62 -1.70 -38.09
N GLY A 726 31.27 -2.86 -38.03
CA GLY A 726 31.36 -3.68 -36.81
C GLY A 726 30.15 -4.57 -36.53
N GLY A 727 29.18 -4.68 -37.45
CA GLY A 727 27.98 -5.48 -37.21
C GLY A 727 27.04 -5.60 -38.41
N ALA A 728 25.79 -5.92 -38.13
CA ALA A 728 24.72 -5.99 -39.11
C ALA A 728 23.42 -5.41 -38.53
N VAL A 729 22.51 -4.99 -39.39
CA VAL A 729 21.19 -4.49 -39.00
C VAL A 729 20.11 -5.01 -39.94
N THR A 730 18.94 -5.30 -39.39
CA THR A 730 17.69 -5.42 -40.15
C THR A 730 16.70 -4.40 -39.62
N THR A 731 16.04 -3.68 -40.53
CA THR A 731 14.99 -2.72 -40.20
C THR A 731 13.61 -3.36 -40.35
N PHE A 732 12.69 -2.95 -39.48
CA PHE A 732 11.31 -3.40 -39.43
C PHE A 732 10.39 -2.18 -39.35
N GLU A 733 9.09 -2.39 -39.59
CA GLU A 733 8.08 -1.31 -39.61
C GLU A 733 8.14 -0.39 -38.38
N ARG A 734 8.44 -0.95 -37.19
CA ARG A 734 8.43 -0.22 -35.91
C ARG A 734 9.76 -0.24 -35.16
N GLY A 735 10.86 -0.59 -35.81
CA GLY A 735 12.17 -0.60 -35.15
C GLY A 735 13.29 -1.23 -35.98
N ALA A 736 14.38 -1.57 -35.32
CA ALA A 736 15.48 -2.29 -35.95
C ALA A 736 16.09 -3.28 -34.96
N VAL A 737 16.69 -4.35 -35.48
CA VAL A 737 17.55 -5.24 -34.71
C VAL A 737 18.97 -5.03 -35.19
N TYR A 738 19.85 -4.60 -34.29
CA TYR A 738 21.28 -4.45 -34.53
C TYR A 738 22.02 -5.60 -33.90
N TRP A 739 22.99 -6.14 -34.62
CA TRP A 739 23.88 -7.20 -34.13
C TRP A 739 25.33 -6.78 -34.27
N SER A 740 26.14 -7.06 -33.26
CA SER A 740 27.60 -7.04 -33.36
C SER A 740 28.20 -8.28 -32.68
N PRO A 741 29.41 -8.71 -33.04
CA PRO A 741 30.10 -9.79 -32.34
C PRO A 741 30.31 -9.53 -30.83
N ALA A 742 30.40 -8.25 -30.43
CA ALA A 742 30.69 -7.86 -29.05
C ALA A 742 29.43 -7.77 -28.17
N THR A 743 28.28 -7.43 -28.75
CA THR A 743 27.05 -7.19 -27.99
C THR A 743 25.94 -8.21 -28.26
N GLY A 744 25.94 -8.91 -29.39
CA GLY A 744 24.81 -9.75 -29.79
C GLY A 744 23.70 -8.93 -30.47
N ALA A 745 22.55 -9.57 -30.73
CA ALA A 745 21.43 -8.97 -31.46
C ALA A 745 20.44 -8.32 -30.50
N HIS A 746 20.23 -7.01 -30.65
CA HIS A 746 19.38 -6.22 -29.77
C HIS A 746 18.39 -5.35 -30.53
N ILE A 747 17.19 -5.21 -29.96
CA ILE A 747 16.13 -4.37 -30.52
C ILE A 747 16.34 -2.93 -30.08
N VAL A 748 16.17 -1.99 -31.01
CA VAL A 748 16.10 -0.54 -30.76
C VAL A 748 14.81 0.01 -31.38
N THR A 749 14.00 0.74 -30.62
CA THR A 749 12.72 1.29 -31.08
C THR A 749 12.47 2.73 -30.62
N GLY A 750 11.37 3.31 -31.10
CA GLY A 750 10.82 4.57 -30.59
C GLY A 750 11.79 5.75 -30.53
N ALA A 751 11.56 6.62 -29.56
CA ALA A 751 12.31 7.86 -29.38
C ALA A 751 13.79 7.63 -29.02
N ILE A 752 14.11 6.53 -28.32
CA ILE A 752 15.50 6.14 -28.04
C ILE A 752 16.25 5.87 -29.34
N ARG A 753 15.68 5.05 -30.23
CA ARG A 753 16.26 4.80 -31.56
C ARG A 753 16.41 6.08 -32.34
N GLU A 754 15.40 6.94 -32.36
CA GLU A 754 15.46 8.21 -33.10
C GLU A 754 16.58 9.12 -32.59
N THR A 755 16.74 9.28 -31.28
CA THR A 755 17.85 10.06 -30.69
C THR A 755 19.20 9.43 -31.01
N TRP A 756 19.34 8.12 -30.84
CA TRP A 756 20.59 7.42 -31.12
C TRP A 756 21.00 7.51 -32.60
N ILE A 757 20.06 7.36 -33.53
CA ILE A 757 20.33 7.51 -34.98
C ILE A 757 20.71 8.95 -35.34
N ARG A 758 20.06 9.96 -34.76
CA ARG A 758 20.43 11.38 -34.96
C ARG A 758 21.88 11.67 -34.54
N GLN A 759 22.42 10.90 -33.60
CA GLN A 759 23.80 11.03 -33.10
C GLN A 759 24.82 10.24 -33.93
N GLY A 760 24.40 9.58 -35.01
CA GLY A 760 25.26 8.74 -35.85
C GLY A 760 25.15 7.24 -35.57
N GLY A 761 24.17 6.81 -34.75
CA GLY A 761 23.86 5.41 -34.52
C GLY A 761 25.04 4.62 -33.97
N GLU A 762 25.33 3.48 -34.59
CA GLU A 762 26.45 2.61 -34.22
C GLU A 762 27.83 3.25 -34.41
N ASN A 763 27.92 4.34 -35.18
CA ASN A 763 29.14 5.12 -35.36
C ASN A 763 29.29 6.28 -34.37
N SER A 764 28.29 6.48 -33.50
CA SER A 764 28.33 7.50 -32.43
C SER A 764 29.21 7.05 -31.26
N ALA A 765 29.46 7.96 -30.31
CA ALA A 765 30.14 7.63 -29.05
C ALA A 765 29.39 6.58 -28.21
N LEU A 766 28.08 6.37 -28.45
CA LEU A 766 27.29 5.34 -27.77
C LEU A 766 27.57 3.94 -28.33
N GLY A 767 27.92 3.81 -29.61
CA GLY A 767 28.15 2.52 -30.26
C GLY A 767 26.90 1.64 -30.35
N PHE A 768 27.09 0.32 -30.41
CA PHE A 768 25.99 -0.66 -30.53
C PHE A 768 25.17 -0.80 -29.24
N PRO A 769 23.87 -1.15 -29.34
CA PRO A 769 23.07 -1.56 -28.19
C PRO A 769 23.66 -2.81 -27.52
N ARG A 770 23.58 -2.88 -26.20
CA ARG A 770 24.08 -3.99 -25.34
C ARG A 770 22.98 -4.65 -24.50
N GLY A 771 21.75 -4.17 -24.68
CA GLY A 771 20.56 -4.66 -24.00
C GLY A 771 19.33 -4.04 -24.64
N GLU A 772 18.18 -4.59 -24.29
CA GLU A 772 16.89 -4.08 -24.73
C GLU A 772 16.51 -2.81 -23.98
N GLU A 773 15.49 -2.10 -24.47
CA GLU A 773 14.86 -1.03 -23.68
C GLU A 773 14.28 -1.61 -22.39
N VAL A 774 14.73 -1.08 -21.26
CA VAL A 774 14.25 -1.41 -19.91
C VAL A 774 13.29 -0.31 -19.48
N ARG A 775 12.06 -0.70 -19.12
CA ARG A 775 11.12 0.24 -18.50
C ARG A 775 11.58 0.60 -17.09
N ILE A 776 11.63 1.89 -16.81
CA ILE A 776 12.01 2.49 -15.54
C ILE A 776 10.92 3.46 -15.10
N ARG A 777 10.94 3.93 -13.84
CA ARG A 777 9.87 4.77 -13.28
C ARG A 777 9.64 6.02 -14.14
N GLY A 778 8.51 6.09 -14.84
CA GLY A 778 8.15 7.26 -15.67
C GLY A 778 8.90 7.36 -17.01
N GLY A 779 9.57 6.29 -17.47
CA GLY A 779 10.36 6.32 -18.69
C GLY A 779 10.88 4.96 -19.16
N VAL A 780 11.78 4.98 -20.13
CA VAL A 780 12.55 3.82 -20.58
C VAL A 780 14.02 4.20 -20.67
N VAL A 781 14.90 3.24 -20.44
CA VAL A 781 16.34 3.40 -20.65
C VAL A 781 16.88 2.24 -21.48
N GLN A 782 17.81 2.53 -22.37
CA GLN A 782 18.53 1.49 -23.08
C GLN A 782 20.03 1.66 -22.95
N ARG A 783 20.72 0.53 -22.74
CA ARG A 783 22.17 0.47 -22.62
C ARG A 783 22.82 0.29 -23.99
N PHE A 784 23.79 1.15 -24.26
CA PHE A 784 24.70 1.07 -25.40
C PHE A 784 26.13 0.87 -24.89
N SER A 785 27.05 0.49 -25.78
CA SER A 785 28.46 0.25 -25.42
C SER A 785 29.13 1.43 -24.73
N GLY A 786 28.78 2.66 -25.12
CA GLY A 786 29.39 3.90 -24.61
C GLY A 786 28.50 4.72 -23.66
N GLY A 787 27.31 4.24 -23.29
CA GLY A 787 26.44 5.00 -22.38
C GLY A 787 25.02 4.45 -22.27
N LEU A 788 24.14 5.27 -21.71
CA LEU A 788 22.72 4.99 -21.55
C LEU A 788 21.91 6.07 -22.26
N VAL A 789 20.83 5.69 -22.93
CA VAL A 789 19.85 6.64 -23.48
C VAL A 789 18.58 6.48 -22.67
N TYR A 790 18.20 7.55 -21.98
CA TYR A 790 16.97 7.64 -21.20
C TYR A 790 15.91 8.34 -22.03
N TRP A 791 14.66 7.91 -21.91
CA TRP A 791 13.50 8.63 -22.40
C TRP A 791 12.46 8.72 -21.30
N SER A 792 11.85 9.89 -21.15
CA SER A 792 10.62 10.07 -20.39
C SER A 792 9.63 10.91 -21.20
N PRO A 793 8.31 10.83 -20.93
CA PRO A 793 7.35 11.73 -21.56
C PRO A 793 7.63 13.21 -21.31
N ALA A 794 8.22 13.54 -20.15
CA ALA A 794 8.48 14.92 -19.74
C ALA A 794 9.74 15.50 -20.39
N THR A 795 10.78 14.69 -20.59
CA THR A 795 12.09 15.18 -21.03
C THR A 795 12.44 14.80 -22.46
N GLY A 796 11.82 13.76 -23.04
CA GLY A 796 12.25 13.19 -24.31
C GLY A 796 13.49 12.29 -24.14
N ALA A 797 14.07 11.85 -25.26
CA ALA A 797 15.19 10.89 -25.25
C ALA A 797 16.55 11.61 -25.24
N HIS A 798 17.35 11.37 -24.20
CA HIS A 798 18.67 11.97 -23.98
C HIS A 798 19.69 10.94 -23.51
N GLU A 799 20.91 11.05 -24.02
CA GLU A 799 22.02 10.20 -23.64
C GLU A 799 22.81 10.75 -22.45
N VAL A 800 23.31 9.83 -21.64
CA VAL A 800 24.26 10.12 -20.56
C VAL A 800 25.43 9.14 -20.70
N ARG A 801 26.66 9.65 -20.67
CA ARG A 801 27.89 8.87 -20.95
C ARG A 801 29.08 9.30 -20.11
N GLY A 802 30.15 8.49 -20.13
CA GLY A 802 31.44 8.78 -19.50
C GLY A 802 31.35 9.10 -18.01
N ALA A 803 32.21 9.98 -17.53
CA ALA A 803 32.31 10.34 -16.11
C ALA A 803 31.02 10.98 -15.54
N ILE A 804 30.21 11.64 -16.39
CA ILE A 804 28.90 12.15 -16.01
C ILE A 804 27.96 10.98 -15.68
N LEU A 805 27.97 9.93 -16.52
CA LEU A 805 27.21 8.72 -16.28
C LEU A 805 27.64 8.01 -14.99
N ASP A 806 28.95 7.91 -14.75
CA ASP A 806 29.48 7.28 -13.54
C ASP A 806 29.06 8.05 -12.28
N ARG A 807 29.04 9.40 -12.34
CA ARG A 807 28.57 10.21 -11.22
C ARG A 807 27.06 10.08 -11.03
N TYR A 808 26.30 10.07 -12.12
CA TYR A 808 24.85 9.86 -12.09
C TYR A 808 24.51 8.49 -11.49
N ALA A 809 25.26 7.45 -11.85
CA ALA A 809 25.17 6.12 -11.26
C ALA A 809 25.42 6.11 -9.76
N ALA A 810 26.47 6.81 -9.33
CA ALA A 810 26.89 6.89 -7.93
C ALA A 810 25.86 7.60 -7.02
N VAL A 811 24.86 8.28 -7.60
CA VAL A 811 23.75 8.88 -6.85
C VAL A 811 22.41 8.19 -7.10
N GLU A 812 22.42 6.97 -7.62
CA GLU A 812 21.22 6.17 -7.91
C GLU A 812 20.41 6.61 -9.14
N TRP A 813 21.09 7.19 -10.14
CA TRP A 813 20.53 7.45 -11.46
C TRP A 813 19.29 8.36 -11.40
N GLU A 814 18.23 8.02 -12.15
CA GLU A 814 16.96 8.75 -12.21
C GLU A 814 16.15 8.70 -10.91
N ASN A 815 16.54 7.87 -9.95
CA ASN A 815 15.92 7.80 -8.63
C ASN A 815 16.48 8.85 -7.65
N SER A 816 17.55 9.54 -8.05
CA SER A 816 18.14 10.65 -7.30
C SER A 816 17.30 11.92 -7.39
N LEU A 817 17.65 12.92 -6.59
CA LEU A 817 17.07 14.28 -6.69
C LEU A 817 17.29 14.93 -8.08
N LEU A 818 18.18 14.39 -8.92
CA LEU A 818 18.38 14.90 -10.28
C LEU A 818 17.23 14.53 -11.23
N GLY A 819 16.57 13.38 -11.04
CA GLY A 819 15.57 12.86 -11.98
C GLY A 819 16.15 12.61 -13.38
N TYR A 820 15.30 12.62 -14.41
CA TYR A 820 15.70 12.31 -15.78
C TYR A 820 16.62 13.38 -16.40
N PRO A 821 17.52 12.98 -17.34
CA PRO A 821 18.24 13.95 -18.16
C PRO A 821 17.25 14.75 -19.02
N VAL A 822 17.50 16.06 -19.10
CA VAL A 822 16.77 17.02 -19.96
C VAL A 822 17.58 17.46 -21.17
N THR A 823 18.87 17.14 -21.19
CA THR A 823 19.77 17.32 -22.35
C THR A 823 20.63 16.06 -22.52
N GLY A 824 21.21 15.89 -23.71
CA GLY A 824 22.42 15.08 -23.87
C GLY A 824 23.64 15.75 -23.23
N GLU A 825 24.84 15.22 -23.49
CA GLU A 825 26.10 15.84 -23.03
C GLU A 825 26.44 17.09 -23.86
N ILE A 826 26.47 18.25 -23.22
CA ILE A 826 26.77 19.55 -23.84
C ILE A 826 28.23 19.91 -23.53
N ALA A 827 29.03 20.12 -24.57
CA ALA A 827 30.40 20.61 -24.42
C ALA A 827 30.41 22.07 -23.98
N VAL A 828 31.25 22.37 -22.98
CA VAL A 828 31.49 23.73 -22.47
C VAL A 828 33.00 24.01 -22.40
N ARG A 829 33.39 25.26 -22.13
CA ARG A 829 34.80 25.61 -22.06
C ARG A 829 35.49 24.82 -20.95
N GLY A 830 36.42 23.95 -21.32
CA GLY A 830 37.21 23.14 -20.37
C GLY A 830 36.48 21.92 -19.80
N GLY A 831 35.31 21.54 -20.33
CA GLY A 831 34.54 20.41 -19.81
C GLY A 831 33.27 20.11 -20.60
N ALA A 832 32.35 19.41 -19.96
CA ALA A 832 31.02 19.13 -20.47
C ALA A 832 30.02 19.08 -19.31
N PHE A 833 28.73 19.20 -19.60
CA PHE A 833 27.68 18.96 -18.61
C PHE A 833 26.47 18.27 -19.22
N THR A 834 25.69 17.63 -18.36
CA THR A 834 24.34 17.18 -18.67
C THR A 834 23.39 17.81 -17.65
N ALA A 835 22.32 18.41 -18.15
CA ALA A 835 21.25 18.90 -17.29
C ALA A 835 20.23 17.78 -17.02
N PHE A 836 19.70 17.78 -15.81
CA PHE A 836 18.67 16.88 -15.31
C PHE A 836 17.51 17.71 -14.75
N GLN A 837 16.37 17.08 -14.48
CA GLN A 837 15.17 17.75 -13.96
C GLN A 837 15.45 18.57 -12.68
N GLY A 838 16.25 18.03 -11.76
CA GLY A 838 16.55 18.65 -10.47
C GLY A 838 17.91 19.35 -10.38
N GLY A 839 18.73 19.38 -11.44
CA GLY A 839 20.07 19.94 -11.37
C GLY A 839 20.92 19.70 -12.61
N ALA A 840 22.23 19.74 -12.47
CA ALA A 840 23.15 19.37 -13.54
C ALA A 840 24.38 18.65 -12.97
N ILE A 841 24.99 17.80 -13.78
CA ILE A 841 26.31 17.23 -13.52
C ILE A 841 27.28 17.86 -14.50
N TYR A 842 28.29 18.56 -13.98
CA TYR A 842 29.40 19.14 -14.75
C TYR A 842 30.63 18.29 -14.59
N TRP A 843 31.35 18.07 -15.67
CA TRP A 843 32.62 17.36 -15.71
C TRP A 843 33.70 18.24 -16.33
N SER A 844 34.89 18.25 -15.72
CA SER A 844 36.12 18.75 -16.32
C SER A 844 37.27 17.76 -16.12
N PRO A 845 38.31 17.75 -16.97
CA PRO A 845 39.51 16.94 -16.75
C PRO A 845 40.22 17.26 -15.43
N ALA A 846 40.11 18.50 -14.94
CA ALA A 846 40.82 18.96 -13.74
C ALA A 846 40.08 18.62 -12.44
N THR A 847 38.74 18.55 -12.48
CA THR A 847 37.91 18.40 -11.28
C THR A 847 37.11 17.12 -11.21
N GLY A 848 36.88 16.42 -12.34
CA GLY A 848 35.95 15.29 -12.39
C GLY A 848 34.49 15.74 -12.45
N ALA A 849 33.55 14.79 -12.28
CA ALA A 849 32.12 15.02 -12.43
C ALA A 849 31.44 15.37 -11.10
N HIS A 850 30.81 16.55 -11.02
CA HIS A 850 30.19 17.09 -9.81
C HIS A 850 28.77 17.59 -10.05
N ILE A 851 27.93 17.37 -9.04
CA ILE A 851 26.52 17.76 -9.03
C ILE A 851 26.42 19.22 -8.57
N VAL A 852 25.63 20.02 -9.27
CA VAL A 852 25.25 21.39 -8.88
C VAL A 852 23.73 21.50 -8.85
N THR A 853 23.18 21.98 -7.73
CA THR A 853 21.73 22.01 -7.45
C THR A 853 21.31 23.30 -6.74
N GLY A 854 19.99 23.52 -6.65
CA GLY A 854 19.37 24.52 -5.77
C GLY A 854 19.91 25.95 -5.86
N ALA A 855 19.89 26.65 -4.72
CA ALA A 855 20.25 28.07 -4.62
C ALA A 855 21.72 28.34 -4.97
N ILE A 856 22.62 27.39 -4.68
CA ILE A 856 24.04 27.50 -5.03
C ILE A 856 24.21 27.52 -6.55
N ARG A 857 23.54 26.60 -7.27
CA ARG A 857 23.54 26.59 -8.74
C ARG A 857 23.04 27.91 -9.31
N GLU A 858 21.96 28.47 -8.77
CA GLU A 858 21.43 29.78 -9.23
C GLU A 858 22.40 30.94 -8.95
N ALA A 859 23.09 30.93 -7.82
CA ALA A 859 24.09 31.94 -7.49
C ALA A 859 25.33 31.84 -8.38
N TRP A 860 25.76 30.61 -8.69
CA TRP A 860 26.84 30.34 -9.64
C TRP A 860 26.45 30.75 -11.07
N ALA A 861 25.20 30.50 -11.47
CA ALA A 861 24.63 30.93 -12.74
C ALA A 861 24.74 32.44 -12.94
N ARG A 862 24.34 33.23 -11.93
CA ARG A 862 24.43 34.71 -11.95
C ARG A 862 25.86 35.23 -12.07
N GLN A 863 26.85 34.38 -11.79
CA GLN A 863 28.28 34.72 -11.89
C GLN A 863 28.94 34.23 -13.18
N GLY A 864 28.15 33.72 -14.14
CA GLY A 864 28.62 33.30 -15.45
C GLY A 864 28.95 31.81 -15.57
N TRP A 865 28.42 30.97 -14.68
CA TRP A 865 28.63 29.50 -14.70
C TRP A 865 30.13 29.14 -14.72
N GLU A 866 30.51 28.10 -15.46
CA GLU A 866 31.89 27.63 -15.59
C GLU A 866 32.81 28.62 -16.33
N GLY A 867 32.23 29.49 -17.16
CA GLY A 867 32.94 30.61 -17.79
C GLY A 867 33.20 31.79 -16.84
N GLY A 868 32.56 31.77 -15.67
CA GLY A 868 32.57 32.83 -14.67
C GLY A 868 33.82 32.86 -13.78
N ARG A 869 33.78 33.75 -12.79
CA ARG A 869 34.90 33.94 -11.84
C ARG A 869 35.23 32.69 -11.02
N LEU A 870 34.25 31.84 -10.76
CA LEU A 870 34.39 30.64 -9.92
C LEU A 870 34.95 29.42 -10.67
N GLY A 871 34.74 29.32 -11.99
CA GLY A 871 35.15 28.16 -12.79
C GLY A 871 34.26 26.93 -12.59
N HIS A 872 34.76 25.75 -12.97
CA HIS A 872 34.04 24.47 -12.83
C HIS A 872 33.86 24.07 -11.35
N PRO A 873 32.81 23.29 -11.01
CA PRO A 873 32.67 22.72 -9.67
C PRO A 873 33.79 21.71 -9.38
N ARG A 874 34.27 21.71 -8.14
CA ARG A 874 35.33 20.83 -7.62
C ARG A 874 34.83 19.85 -6.55
N SER A 875 33.66 20.12 -6.00
CA SER A 875 32.95 19.24 -5.06
C SER A 875 31.46 19.20 -5.41
N GLY A 876 30.74 18.23 -4.84
CA GLY A 876 29.31 18.40 -4.60
C GLY A 876 29.06 19.37 -3.44
N GLU A 877 27.79 19.66 -3.15
CA GLU A 877 27.42 20.37 -1.93
C GLU A 877 27.77 19.52 -0.69
N TYR A 878 28.40 20.12 0.32
CA TYR A 878 28.72 19.50 1.60
C TYR A 878 28.26 20.39 2.76
N ALA A 879 27.92 19.76 3.88
CA ALA A 879 27.41 20.47 5.05
C ALA A 879 28.48 21.37 5.70
N VAL A 880 28.06 22.56 6.13
CA VAL A 880 28.85 23.48 6.97
C VAL A 880 27.96 23.99 8.11
N PRO A 881 28.52 24.52 9.21
CA PRO A 881 27.71 25.19 10.23
C PRO A 881 26.79 26.23 9.58
N ASP A 882 25.49 26.13 9.85
CA ASP A 882 24.42 26.99 9.34
C ASP A 882 24.11 26.89 7.84
N GLY A 883 24.56 25.85 7.12
CA GLY A 883 24.39 25.82 5.67
C GLY A 883 24.90 24.61 4.91
N VAL A 884 24.96 24.78 3.60
CA VAL A 884 25.70 23.90 2.70
C VAL A 884 26.66 24.74 1.86
N ARG A 885 27.83 24.19 1.56
CA ARG A 885 28.87 24.84 0.78
C ARG A 885 29.24 23.97 -0.41
N GLN A 886 29.59 24.61 -1.51
CA GLN A 886 30.17 23.96 -2.67
C GLN A 886 31.43 24.69 -3.12
N ASP A 887 32.48 23.92 -3.38
CA ASP A 887 33.74 24.46 -3.86
C ASP A 887 33.84 24.36 -5.38
N PHE A 888 34.41 25.41 -5.97
CA PHE A 888 34.69 25.58 -7.38
C PHE A 888 36.20 25.77 -7.57
N GLU A 889 36.68 25.72 -8.81
CA GLU A 889 38.10 25.86 -9.13
C GLU A 889 38.77 27.09 -8.49
N ARG A 890 38.04 28.22 -8.39
CA ARG A 890 38.58 29.52 -7.99
C ARG A 890 37.81 30.17 -6.83
N GLY A 891 37.06 29.39 -6.07
CA GLY A 891 36.32 29.90 -4.90
C GLY A 891 35.28 28.92 -4.41
N SER A 892 34.36 29.39 -3.59
CA SER A 892 33.27 28.60 -3.02
C SER A 892 32.00 29.42 -2.92
N LEU A 893 30.85 28.76 -2.87
CA LEU A 893 29.58 29.38 -2.51
C LEU A 893 29.00 28.67 -1.30
N THR A 894 28.51 29.45 -0.34
CA THR A 894 27.86 28.91 0.87
C THR A 894 26.42 29.39 0.91
N PHE A 895 25.47 28.45 0.91
CA PHE A 895 24.08 28.72 1.21
C PHE A 895 23.85 28.66 2.71
N SER A 896 23.39 29.77 3.29
CA SER A 896 23.01 29.86 4.70
C SER A 896 21.54 29.49 4.88
N ARG A 897 21.27 28.45 5.66
CA ARG A 897 19.90 28.05 6.04
C ARG A 897 19.22 29.11 6.92
N ALA A 898 19.99 29.80 7.75
CA ALA A 898 19.47 30.85 8.64
C ALA A 898 18.95 32.09 7.89
N THR A 899 19.54 32.42 6.74
CA THR A 899 19.21 33.64 5.98
C THR A 899 18.56 33.38 4.63
N GLY A 900 18.59 32.13 4.14
CA GLY A 900 18.17 31.76 2.79
C GLY A 900 19.04 32.36 1.68
N ARG A 901 20.22 32.90 2.01
CA ARG A 901 21.11 33.58 1.06
C ARG A 901 22.35 32.76 0.74
N VAL A 902 22.87 32.96 -0.47
CA VAL A 902 24.16 32.43 -0.90
C VAL A 902 25.21 33.53 -0.85
N SER A 903 26.34 33.26 -0.19
CA SER A 903 27.51 34.14 -0.10
C SER A 903 28.74 33.56 -0.79
#